data_AF-A0A1F6JHJ8-F1
#
_entry.id   AF-A0A1F6JHJ8-F1
#
_cell.length_a   1.000
_cell.length_b   1.000
_cell.length_c   1.000
_cell.angle_alpha   90.00
_cell.angle_beta   90.00
_cell.angle_gamma   90.00
#
_symmetry.space_group_name_H-M   'P 1'
#
loop_
_entity.id
_entity.type
_entity.pdbx_description
1 polymer ?
#
loop_
_entity_poly.entity_id
_entity_poly.type
_entity_poly.pdbx_seq_one_letter_code
_entity_poly.pdbx_strand_id
1 'polypeptide(L)'
;MNISNLLNVGKKEDKEYYLSLILRNEKAKAVIFEKTGSNLKYISSSEEEFTNTIEDASLEEFLNVLDKAVSGAETSLGTSPDKYKTILALKDNWIEADKIKKEYLDKLKKVGEELSLDPIGFLTFSESVTNLLQKEEGAPVTAILAEIGKKYLTVYYIKSGKIMEARTTEIHEGASFTVDTLLKHLETPAVMPARVILLNSDEDELTQEFLNHQWSKSLNFLHIPQIMMLPANADVKAVLLGAATQMGATLQFDENQIVMEKREEGEEENVSKNEVAEEIKAEDKETGDLDYVGQEGSMDFFGFSNADVAKNKPRYEKPKDSVPSENLNEVSEEIPEDVKIREEKKSNLGALGVLLIEKAKTSFTKARSLVAKDSLRNLNIRDKKMLLIAGVVILGVILFYFIFLFQAKAKVNITVKTITQTKNAEVTFSPNSSTKLDENIIEATIVPIEESGSTTIDVVGKKDVGTNAKGTVTVFNNDTDPIKLNEGTVITSSNGLKFTLDKTISIASASGDVFSGTKPGTANVEVTAEKIGTEYNLPSDTKFTIGSNKAIGAKNDNAFSGGTKKNVNVVSKDDMAKARAALPKALEDKAKEAIAGKIEKGKTILPQFVDTDLSDEKFDKKEGDESNKLTLNATVAFNYIAYENSDMISLVEMLFDSAEVNILKSAIKTDVKKLTVEKNRDTVAELAINVKVLPKLDLNEIKTQIQGQDLQKAQNYLNNLQNVEKVETLFNPSIPFLNSGLPKNPNNIEINVQNN
;
A
#
# COMPACT_ATOMS: atom_id res chain seq x y z
N MET A 1 3.86 32.81 -60.86
CA MET A 1 4.98 33.04 -59.92
C MET A 1 4.47 33.98 -58.85
N ASN A 2 4.21 33.48 -57.64
CA ASN A 2 4.13 34.34 -56.47
C ASN A 2 4.57 33.57 -55.22
N ILE A 3 5.35 34.24 -54.40
CA ILE A 3 6.27 33.73 -53.40
C ILE A 3 5.52 33.65 -52.07
N SER A 4 5.21 32.44 -51.60
CA SER A 4 4.64 32.22 -50.26
C SER A 4 5.00 30.84 -49.67
N ASN A 5 6.20 30.35 -49.95
CA ASN A 5 6.78 29.17 -49.28
C ASN A 5 8.08 29.59 -48.58
N LEU A 6 7.97 30.27 -47.43
CA LEU A 6 9.04 30.46 -46.46
C LEU A 6 8.40 31.04 -45.18
N LEU A 7 8.72 30.43 -44.03
CA LEU A 7 8.21 30.66 -42.67
C LEU A 7 7.12 29.67 -42.21
N ASN A 8 7.47 28.39 -42.18
CA ASN A 8 6.97 27.51 -41.13
C ASN A 8 7.94 27.65 -39.93
N VAL A 9 7.76 28.71 -39.15
CA VAL A 9 8.41 28.84 -37.84
C VAL A 9 7.85 27.72 -36.98
N GLY A 10 8.71 26.77 -36.60
CA GLY A 10 8.33 25.67 -35.72
C GLY A 10 7.61 26.22 -34.49
N LYS A 11 6.38 25.75 -34.26
CA LYS A 11 5.79 25.83 -32.93
C LYS A 11 6.78 25.15 -31.99
N LYS A 12 7.43 25.92 -31.12
CA LYS A 12 8.07 25.36 -29.93
C LYS A 12 6.96 24.58 -29.23
N GLU A 13 7.11 23.27 -29.10
CA GLU A 13 6.32 22.52 -28.13
C GLU A 13 6.57 23.16 -26.77
N ASP A 14 5.50 23.59 -26.09
CA ASP A 14 5.60 24.14 -24.75
C ASP A 14 6.13 23.02 -23.84
N LYS A 15 7.39 23.18 -23.40
CA LYS A 15 8.04 22.26 -22.46
C LYS A 15 7.38 22.43 -21.11
N GLU A 16 6.75 21.37 -20.61
CA GLU A 16 6.14 21.38 -19.29
C GLU A 16 7.13 20.78 -18.28
N TYR A 17 7.60 21.62 -17.36
CA TYR A 17 8.47 21.21 -16.26
C TYR A 17 7.63 20.80 -15.05
N TYR A 18 8.09 19.74 -14.41
CA TYR A 18 7.52 19.16 -13.22
C TYR A 18 8.60 19.10 -12.14
N LEU A 19 8.16 19.08 -10.89
CA LEU A 19 9.02 18.96 -9.73
C LEU A 19 8.65 17.68 -8.97
N SER A 20 9.63 16.95 -8.46
CA SER A 20 9.42 16.00 -7.38
C SER A 20 10.16 16.44 -6.14
N LEU A 21 9.47 16.42 -5.00
CA LEU A 21 10.07 16.64 -3.69
C LEU A 21 10.18 15.31 -2.96
N ILE A 22 11.41 14.86 -2.75
CA ILE A 22 11.75 13.64 -2.02
C ILE A 22 12.05 14.01 -0.57
N LEU A 23 11.19 13.61 0.36
CA LEU A 23 11.26 13.97 1.77
C LEU A 23 11.56 12.72 2.61
N ARG A 24 12.75 12.65 3.22
CA ARG A 24 13.23 11.44 3.91
C ARG A 24 14.12 11.80 5.09
N ASN A 25 13.91 11.19 6.24
CA ASN A 25 14.75 11.33 7.44
C ASN A 25 15.20 12.80 7.65
N GLU A 26 16.46 13.14 7.41
CA GLU A 26 17.02 14.50 7.55
C GLU A 26 17.23 15.23 6.22
N LYS A 27 16.67 14.75 5.11
CA LYS A 27 16.96 15.23 3.75
C LYS A 27 15.69 15.64 3.00
N ALA A 28 15.80 16.72 2.26
CA ALA A 28 14.88 17.09 1.20
C ALA A 28 15.65 17.18 -0.12
N LYS A 29 15.20 16.45 -1.14
CA LYS A 29 15.75 16.55 -2.49
C LYS A 29 14.68 17.02 -3.46
N ALA A 30 14.95 18.12 -4.14
CA ALA A 30 14.15 18.62 -5.24
C ALA A 30 14.68 18.04 -6.55
N VAL A 31 13.80 17.52 -7.39
CA VAL A 31 14.13 16.94 -8.70
C VAL A 31 13.28 17.59 -9.76
N ILE A 32 13.90 18.27 -10.71
CA ILE A 32 13.22 18.88 -11.84
C ILE A 32 13.30 17.94 -13.04
N PHE A 33 12.18 17.75 -13.71
CA PHE A 33 12.08 16.92 -14.89
C PHE A 33 11.10 17.49 -15.93
N GLU A 34 11.36 17.22 -17.19
CA GLU A 34 10.56 17.66 -18.32
C GLU A 34 9.70 16.49 -18.83
N LYS A 35 8.41 16.74 -19.11
CA LYS A 35 7.57 15.80 -19.84
C LYS A 35 7.45 16.26 -21.30
N THR A 36 7.91 15.43 -22.25
CA THR A 36 7.73 15.66 -23.69
C THR A 36 7.00 14.47 -24.30
N GLY A 37 5.70 14.63 -24.58
CA GLY A 37 4.85 13.55 -25.07
C GLY A 37 4.75 12.39 -24.06
N SER A 38 5.18 11.20 -24.47
CA SER A 38 5.25 10.00 -23.63
C SER A 38 6.61 9.80 -22.94
N ASN A 39 7.50 10.79 -22.95
CA ASN A 39 8.82 10.70 -22.31
C ASN A 39 8.92 11.64 -21.12
N LEU A 40 9.58 11.15 -20.07
CA LEU A 40 10.02 11.92 -18.92
C LEU A 40 11.53 12.01 -18.90
N LYS A 41 12.07 13.22 -18.89
CA LYS A 41 13.50 13.47 -18.92
C LYS A 41 13.93 14.17 -17.62
N TYR A 42 14.88 13.57 -16.91
CA TYR A 42 15.56 14.23 -15.79
C TYR A 42 16.29 15.48 -16.28
N ILE A 43 16.21 16.58 -15.52
CA ILE A 43 16.91 17.84 -15.81
C ILE A 43 17.98 18.13 -14.76
N SER A 44 17.58 18.22 -13.50
CA SER A 44 18.48 18.59 -12.39
C SER A 44 17.90 18.13 -11.06
N SER A 45 18.74 18.09 -10.03
CA SER A 45 18.31 17.88 -8.66
C SER A 45 19.22 18.59 -7.68
N SER A 46 18.70 18.92 -6.51
CA SER A 46 19.46 19.51 -5.41
C SER A 46 18.93 18.97 -4.09
N GLU A 47 19.85 18.68 -3.17
CA GLU A 47 19.57 18.11 -1.85
C GLU A 47 19.99 19.07 -0.75
N GLU A 48 19.13 19.23 0.24
CA GLU A 48 19.36 20.02 1.44
C GLU A 48 19.03 19.18 2.68
N GLU A 49 19.67 19.52 3.81
CA GLU A 49 19.50 18.80 5.07
C GLU A 49 18.74 19.62 6.11
N PHE A 50 17.89 18.94 6.88
CA PHE A 50 17.28 19.45 8.10
C PHE A 50 18.24 19.33 9.29
N THR A 51 17.99 20.09 10.35
CA THR A 51 18.79 20.03 11.58
C THR A 51 18.63 18.69 12.30
N ASN A 52 17.41 18.16 12.31
CA ASN A 52 17.05 16.84 12.81
C ASN A 52 16.27 16.08 11.72
N THR A 53 15.04 15.62 11.99
CA THR A 53 14.21 14.91 11.01
C THR A 53 13.18 15.83 10.33
N ILE A 54 12.63 15.40 9.19
CA ILE A 54 11.51 16.07 8.50
C ILE A 54 10.27 16.20 9.39
N GLU A 55 10.08 15.24 10.31
CA GLU A 55 9.00 15.23 11.30
C GLU A 55 9.20 16.32 12.36
N ASP A 56 10.42 16.46 12.89
CA ASP A 56 10.74 17.40 13.97
C ASP A 56 10.95 18.84 13.48
N ALA A 57 11.21 19.03 12.19
CA ALA A 57 11.48 20.34 11.60
C ALA A 57 10.30 21.30 11.83
N SER A 58 10.59 22.49 12.34
CA SER A 58 9.59 23.57 12.44
C SER A 58 9.08 23.98 11.05
N LEU A 59 7.91 24.64 10.96
CA LEU A 59 7.40 25.10 9.66
C LEU A 59 8.35 26.07 8.95
N GLU A 60 9.04 26.94 9.72
CA GLU A 60 10.00 27.91 9.18
C GLU A 60 11.24 27.22 8.61
N GLU A 61 11.83 26.30 9.38
CA GLU A 61 12.94 25.46 8.90
C GLU A 61 12.53 24.67 7.67
N PHE A 62 11.31 24.10 7.68
CA PHE A 62 10.81 23.29 6.59
C PHE A 62 10.62 24.08 5.30
N LEU A 63 10.07 25.29 5.38
CA LEU A 63 9.98 26.19 4.23
C LEU A 63 11.37 26.56 3.69
N ASN A 64 12.29 26.96 4.57
CA ASN A 64 13.64 27.39 4.18
C ASN A 64 14.46 26.27 3.53
N VAL A 65 14.41 25.05 4.06
CA VAL A 65 15.12 23.89 3.50
C VAL A 65 14.55 23.52 2.13
N LEU A 66 13.23 23.52 1.98
CA LEU A 66 12.60 23.20 0.70
C LEU A 66 12.80 24.29 -0.35
N ASP A 67 12.75 25.57 0.04
CA ASP A 67 13.05 26.70 -0.85
C ASP A 67 14.47 26.61 -1.41
N LYS A 68 15.45 26.29 -0.55
CA LYS A 68 16.84 26.08 -0.98
C LYS A 68 17.00 24.89 -1.91
N ALA A 69 16.39 23.75 -1.58
CA ALA A 69 16.47 22.57 -2.43
C ALA A 69 15.86 22.85 -3.81
N VAL A 70 14.69 23.49 -3.86
CA VAL A 70 14.03 23.89 -5.11
C VAL A 70 14.92 24.87 -5.88
N SER A 71 15.33 25.98 -5.26
CA SER A 71 16.19 27.00 -5.87
C SER A 71 17.50 26.42 -6.41
N GLY A 72 18.10 25.48 -5.68
CA GLY A 72 19.30 24.77 -6.10
C GLY A 72 19.07 23.98 -7.38
N ALA A 73 17.97 23.21 -7.45
CA ALA A 73 17.62 22.45 -8.64
C ALA A 73 17.27 23.36 -9.84
N GLU A 74 16.76 24.57 -9.59
CA GLU A 74 16.44 25.54 -10.63
C GLU A 74 17.66 26.18 -11.30
N THR A 75 18.85 26.09 -10.70
CA THR A 75 20.06 26.74 -11.22
C THR A 75 20.39 26.29 -12.66
N SER A 76 20.07 25.03 -12.99
CA SER A 76 20.29 24.47 -14.33
C SER A 76 19.19 24.83 -15.34
N LEU A 77 18.12 25.53 -14.92
CA LEU A 77 17.05 26.03 -15.79
C LEU A 77 17.33 27.46 -16.28
N GLY A 78 17.20 27.68 -17.59
CA GLY A 78 17.28 29.03 -18.16
C GLY A 78 16.04 29.89 -17.89
N THR A 79 14.89 29.28 -17.61
CA THR A 79 13.64 29.96 -17.22
C THR A 79 12.80 29.00 -16.39
N SER A 80 12.55 29.35 -15.13
CA SER A 80 11.64 28.61 -14.26
C SER A 80 10.18 28.92 -14.60
N PRO A 81 9.27 27.92 -14.52
CA PRO A 81 7.83 28.16 -14.58
C PRO A 81 7.35 28.95 -13.36
N ASP A 82 6.25 29.70 -13.51
CA ASP A 82 5.61 30.43 -12.40
C ASP A 82 5.07 29.48 -11.30
N LYS A 83 4.75 28.24 -11.66
CA LYS A 83 4.26 27.21 -10.74
C LYS A 83 4.67 25.83 -11.22
N TYR A 84 5.22 24.99 -10.33
CA TYR A 84 5.54 23.59 -10.66
C TYR A 84 4.40 22.64 -10.33
N LYS A 85 4.00 21.81 -11.30
CA LYS A 85 3.27 20.58 -10.99
C LYS A 85 4.18 19.64 -10.21
N THR A 86 3.77 19.30 -9.00
CA THR A 86 4.64 18.70 -7.99
C THR A 86 4.17 17.30 -7.60
N ILE A 87 5.09 16.34 -7.62
CA ILE A 87 4.88 14.98 -7.10
C ILE A 87 5.66 14.83 -5.80
N LEU A 88 4.95 14.55 -4.71
CA LEU A 88 5.56 14.39 -3.40
C LEU A 88 6.00 12.93 -3.20
N ALA A 89 7.30 12.67 -3.06
CA ALA A 89 7.81 11.35 -2.67
C ALA A 89 8.01 11.33 -1.15
N LEU A 90 7.13 10.62 -0.46
CA LEU A 90 6.98 10.67 0.99
C LEU A 90 7.38 9.36 1.66
N LYS A 91 7.78 9.46 2.93
CA LYS A 91 8.08 8.33 3.79
C LYS A 91 6.81 7.56 4.18
N ASP A 92 6.94 6.26 4.38
CA ASP A 92 5.85 5.32 4.66
C ASP A 92 5.00 5.74 5.86
N ASN A 93 5.64 6.25 6.92
CA ASN A 93 4.97 6.68 8.15
C ASN A 93 4.12 7.96 7.98
N TRP A 94 4.25 8.68 6.87
CA TRP A 94 3.41 9.85 6.53
C TRP A 94 2.13 9.45 5.79
N ILE A 95 2.00 8.18 5.41
CA ILE A 95 0.89 7.65 4.61
C ILE A 95 0.08 6.67 5.47
N GLU A 96 -1.25 6.73 5.36
CA GLU A 96 -2.18 5.79 5.99
C GLU A 96 -3.39 5.59 5.06
N ALA A 97 -3.71 4.33 4.74
CA ALA A 97 -4.80 3.96 3.84
C ALA A 97 -4.79 4.75 2.51
N ASP A 98 -3.62 4.77 1.84
CA ASP A 98 -3.38 5.46 0.56
C ASP A 98 -3.63 6.98 0.60
N LYS A 99 -3.54 7.59 1.78
CA LYS A 99 -3.67 9.04 1.99
C LYS A 99 -2.55 9.58 2.86
N ILE A 100 -2.17 10.83 2.62
CA ILE A 100 -1.24 11.56 3.49
C ILE A 100 -1.94 11.84 4.82
N LYS A 101 -1.31 11.49 5.94
CA LYS A 101 -1.85 11.77 7.28
C LYS A 101 -2.06 13.27 7.46
N LYS A 102 -3.16 13.63 8.11
CA LYS A 102 -3.62 15.02 8.24
C LYS A 102 -2.56 15.96 8.83
N GLU A 103 -1.80 15.49 9.82
CA GLU A 103 -0.75 16.25 10.49
C GLU A 103 0.37 16.72 9.54
N TYR A 104 0.73 15.92 8.53
CA TYR A 104 1.73 16.29 7.52
C TYR A 104 1.10 17.03 6.34
N LEU A 105 -0.16 16.70 5.99
CA LEU A 105 -0.88 17.34 4.90
C LEU A 105 -0.99 18.86 5.08
N ASP A 106 -1.29 19.33 6.30
CA ASP A 106 -1.41 20.76 6.58
C ASP A 106 -0.05 21.49 6.43
N LYS A 107 1.05 20.82 6.78
CA LYS A 107 2.43 21.33 6.59
C LYS A 107 2.76 21.45 5.10
N LEU A 108 2.46 20.41 4.33
CA LEU A 108 2.70 20.34 2.88
C LEU A 108 1.85 21.34 2.08
N LYS A 109 0.60 21.58 2.49
CA LYS A 109 -0.27 22.60 1.86
C LYS A 109 0.32 24.00 1.96
N LYS A 110 0.81 24.39 3.15
CA LYS A 110 1.43 25.70 3.36
C LYS A 110 2.69 25.87 2.52
N VAL A 111 3.52 24.83 2.43
CA VAL A 111 4.69 24.83 1.53
C VAL A 111 4.25 25.00 0.09
N GLY A 112 3.19 24.31 -0.34
CA GLY A 112 2.66 24.46 -1.69
C GLY A 112 2.24 25.88 -2.03
N GLU A 113 1.59 26.55 -1.09
CA GLU A 113 1.17 27.95 -1.25
C GLU A 113 2.36 28.92 -1.27
N GLU A 114 3.30 28.79 -0.34
CA GLU A 114 4.43 29.74 -0.20
C GLU A 114 5.51 29.55 -1.29
N LEU A 115 5.77 28.31 -1.72
CA LEU A 115 6.80 27.99 -2.73
C LEU A 115 6.24 27.88 -4.15
N SER A 116 4.99 28.29 -4.38
CA SER A 116 4.33 28.19 -5.69
C SER A 116 4.39 26.77 -6.28
N LEU A 117 4.12 25.76 -5.43
CA LEU A 117 4.05 24.36 -5.85
C LEU A 117 2.60 23.94 -6.00
N ASP A 118 2.33 23.10 -7.00
CA ASP A 118 1.03 22.52 -7.27
C ASP A 118 1.08 21.00 -7.05
N PRO A 119 0.86 20.49 -5.83
CA PRO A 119 0.87 19.05 -5.59
C PRO A 119 -0.22 18.36 -6.41
N ILE A 120 0.18 17.52 -7.37
CA ILE A 120 -0.73 16.77 -8.25
C ILE A 120 -0.90 15.31 -7.84
N GLY A 121 -0.04 14.82 -6.95
CA GLY A 121 -0.04 13.45 -6.44
C GLY A 121 1.13 13.20 -5.50
N PHE A 122 1.18 11.99 -4.95
CA PHE A 122 2.30 11.54 -4.15
C PHE A 122 2.69 10.09 -4.49
N LEU A 123 3.90 9.72 -4.10
CA LEU A 123 4.49 8.39 -4.19
C LEU A 123 5.02 8.01 -2.81
N THR A 124 4.94 6.73 -2.45
CA THR A 124 5.71 6.19 -1.33
C THR A 124 7.15 5.97 -1.79
N PHE A 125 8.11 6.54 -1.08
CA PHE A 125 9.52 6.51 -1.47
C PHE A 125 10.09 5.09 -1.50
N SER A 126 9.87 4.33 -0.44
CA SER A 126 10.30 2.94 -0.28
C SER A 126 9.72 2.03 -1.37
N GLU A 127 8.46 2.22 -1.77
CA GLU A 127 7.82 1.49 -2.86
C GLU A 127 8.47 1.85 -4.20
N SER A 128 8.82 3.12 -4.40
CA SER A 128 9.52 3.59 -5.60
C SER A 128 10.89 2.90 -5.75
N VAL A 129 11.66 2.81 -4.67
CA VAL A 129 12.95 2.10 -4.65
C VAL A 129 12.76 0.59 -4.88
N THR A 130 11.74 -0.01 -4.25
CA THR A 130 11.43 -1.43 -4.43
C THR A 130 11.00 -1.73 -5.88
N ASN A 131 10.24 -0.84 -6.51
CA ASN A 131 9.84 -0.96 -7.91
C ASN A 131 11.01 -0.83 -8.88
N LEU A 132 11.97 0.07 -8.59
CA LEU A 132 13.21 0.16 -9.37
C LEU A 132 13.98 -1.17 -9.33
N LEU A 133 14.22 -1.70 -8.13
CA LEU A 133 14.92 -2.98 -7.93
C LEU A 133 14.22 -4.13 -8.67
N GLN A 134 12.90 -4.22 -8.56
CA GLN A 134 12.11 -5.25 -9.26
C GLN A 134 12.22 -5.12 -10.78
N LYS A 135 12.21 -3.90 -11.30
CA LYS A 135 12.33 -3.63 -12.74
C LYS A 135 13.73 -4.01 -13.26
N GLU A 136 14.77 -3.70 -12.51
CA GLU A 136 16.16 -4.01 -12.89
C GLU A 136 16.46 -5.52 -12.77
N GLU A 137 15.90 -6.20 -11.77
CA GLU A 137 16.08 -7.65 -11.56
C GLU A 137 15.15 -8.52 -12.42
N GLY A 138 14.05 -7.96 -12.91
CA GLY A 138 13.00 -8.71 -13.62
C GLY A 138 12.23 -9.71 -12.74
N ALA A 139 12.34 -9.59 -11.41
CA ALA A 139 11.71 -10.48 -10.44
C ALA A 139 11.35 -9.74 -9.13
N PRO A 140 10.37 -10.23 -8.35
CA PRO A 140 10.05 -9.65 -7.05
C PRO A 140 11.21 -9.72 -6.04
N VAL A 141 11.55 -8.58 -5.44
CA VAL A 141 12.70 -8.44 -4.54
C VAL A 141 12.37 -8.97 -3.14
N THR A 142 13.31 -9.67 -2.50
CA THR A 142 13.23 -10.05 -1.08
C THR A 142 14.57 -9.72 -0.43
N ALA A 143 14.61 -8.67 0.39
CA ALA A 143 15.84 -8.09 0.93
C ALA A 143 15.55 -7.25 2.18
N ILE A 144 16.59 -6.93 2.94
CA ILE A 144 16.60 -5.79 3.86
C ILE A 144 17.09 -4.58 3.07
N LEU A 145 16.33 -3.50 3.06
CA LEU A 145 16.79 -2.20 2.53
C LEU A 145 17.11 -1.29 3.72
N ALA A 146 18.34 -0.79 3.79
CA ALA A 146 18.79 0.14 4.81
C ALA A 146 19.06 1.49 4.16
N GLU A 147 18.20 2.45 4.44
CA GLU A 147 18.37 3.84 4.08
C GLU A 147 19.20 4.53 5.16
N ILE A 148 20.43 4.90 4.83
CA ILE A 148 21.36 5.49 5.80
C ILE A 148 21.35 7.01 5.62
N GLY A 149 20.95 7.71 6.68
CA GLY A 149 21.08 9.16 6.82
C GLY A 149 22.32 9.52 7.63
N LYS A 150 22.41 10.79 8.04
CA LYS A 150 23.58 11.33 8.75
C LYS A 150 23.54 11.04 10.24
N LYS A 151 22.35 11.13 10.83
CA LYS A 151 22.06 10.89 12.25
C LYS A 151 21.05 9.76 12.43
N TYR A 152 20.17 9.54 11.46
CA TYR A 152 19.13 8.54 11.50
C TYR A 152 19.29 7.56 10.34
N LEU A 153 18.78 6.36 10.52
CA LEU A 153 18.61 5.41 9.44
C LEU A 153 17.23 4.78 9.49
N THR A 154 16.77 4.30 8.34
CA THR A 154 15.52 3.54 8.22
C THR A 154 15.80 2.16 7.65
N VAL A 155 15.30 1.13 8.30
CA VAL A 155 15.38 -0.26 7.86
C VAL A 155 14.01 -0.73 7.39
N TYR A 156 13.98 -1.30 6.20
CA TYR A 156 12.83 -1.86 5.55
C TYR A 156 13.01 -3.37 5.36
N TYR A 157 12.01 -4.15 5.78
CA TYR A 157 11.91 -5.56 5.43
C TYR A 157 11.04 -5.71 4.18
N ILE A 158 11.67 -6.11 3.06
CA ILE A 158 11.00 -6.33 1.79
C ILE A 158 10.85 -7.84 1.55
N LYS A 159 9.63 -8.28 1.28
CA LYS A 159 9.31 -9.68 0.96
C LYS A 159 8.48 -9.76 -0.31
N SER A 160 9.00 -10.44 -1.32
CA SER A 160 8.32 -10.65 -2.61
C SER A 160 7.78 -9.37 -3.24
N GLY A 161 8.59 -8.31 -3.24
CA GLY A 161 8.26 -7.00 -3.82
C GLY A 161 7.39 -6.10 -2.95
N LYS A 162 7.00 -6.54 -1.74
CA LYS A 162 6.19 -5.76 -0.80
C LYS A 162 6.98 -5.39 0.44
N ILE A 163 6.74 -4.18 0.95
CA ILE A 163 7.29 -3.73 2.22
C ILE A 163 6.43 -4.31 3.32
N MET A 164 7.03 -5.13 4.16
CA MET A 164 6.35 -5.77 5.29
C MET A 164 6.38 -4.86 6.51
N GLU A 165 7.52 -4.22 6.76
CA GLU A 165 7.74 -3.39 7.93
C GLU A 165 8.85 -2.36 7.66
N ALA A 166 8.74 -1.20 8.28
CA ALA A 166 9.75 -0.15 8.29
C ALA A 166 9.97 0.36 9.71
N ARG A 167 11.23 0.62 10.08
CA ARG A 167 11.62 1.21 11.37
C ARG A 167 12.72 2.23 11.17
N THR A 168 12.58 3.39 11.80
CA THR A 168 13.58 4.46 11.82
C THR A 168 14.13 4.62 13.22
N THR A 169 15.45 4.84 13.34
CA THR A 169 16.08 5.18 14.61
C THR A 169 17.34 6.01 14.40
N GLU A 170 17.85 6.61 15.47
CA GLU A 170 19.13 7.31 15.48
C GLU A 170 20.28 6.29 15.35
N ILE A 171 21.33 6.64 14.63
CA ILE A 171 22.51 5.81 14.44
C ILE A 171 23.27 5.76 15.76
N HIS A 172 23.42 4.54 16.29
CA HIS A 172 24.15 4.25 17.52
C HIS A 172 25.35 3.34 17.22
N GLU A 173 26.54 3.72 17.71
CA GLU A 173 27.83 3.06 17.45
C GLU A 173 28.28 3.10 15.98
N GLY A 174 27.46 2.57 15.07
CA GLY A 174 27.65 2.54 13.62
C GLY A 174 26.35 2.15 12.90
N ALA A 175 26.30 2.34 11.59
CA ALA A 175 25.12 2.04 10.79
C ALA A 175 24.80 0.54 10.81
N SER A 176 25.81 -0.32 10.66
CA SER A 176 25.67 -1.77 10.65
C SER A 176 25.16 -2.34 11.98
N PHE A 177 25.69 -1.84 13.10
CA PHE A 177 25.23 -2.19 14.45
C PHE A 177 23.79 -1.77 14.70
N THR A 178 23.44 -0.56 14.26
CA THR A 178 22.08 -0.03 14.39
C THR A 178 21.09 -0.84 13.55
N VAL A 179 21.44 -1.20 12.32
CA VAL A 179 20.62 -2.08 11.47
C VAL A 179 20.42 -3.44 12.15
N ASP A 180 21.49 -4.10 12.62
CA ASP A 180 21.38 -5.37 13.35
C ASP A 180 20.42 -5.29 14.55
N THR A 181 20.51 -4.20 15.31
CA THR A 181 19.65 -3.96 16.46
C THR A 181 18.20 -3.76 16.03
N LEU A 182 17.93 -2.94 15.01
CA LEU A 182 16.59 -2.73 14.48
C LEU A 182 15.96 -4.03 13.96
N LEU A 183 16.73 -4.87 13.27
CA LEU A 183 16.23 -6.14 12.73
C LEU A 183 15.76 -7.10 13.83
N LYS A 184 16.23 -6.99 15.07
CA LYS A 184 15.73 -7.78 16.22
C LYS A 184 14.36 -7.33 16.71
N HIS A 185 13.96 -6.12 16.36
CA HIS A 185 12.71 -5.49 16.78
C HIS A 185 11.66 -5.46 15.67
N LEU A 186 12.01 -5.91 14.45
CA LEU A 186 11.03 -6.23 13.42
C LEU A 186 10.31 -7.54 13.77
N GLU A 187 9.06 -7.68 13.36
CA GLU A 187 8.32 -8.95 13.43
C GLU A 187 9.13 -10.01 12.67
N THR A 188 9.88 -10.82 13.43
CA THR A 188 11.02 -11.52 12.86
C THR A 188 10.49 -12.65 11.96
N PRO A 189 10.70 -12.59 10.64
CA PRO A 189 10.27 -13.68 9.78
C PRO A 189 11.01 -14.96 10.20
N ALA A 190 10.35 -16.11 10.00
CA ALA A 190 10.94 -17.41 10.32
C ALA A 190 12.31 -17.62 9.66
N VAL A 191 12.62 -16.93 8.55
CA VAL A 191 13.96 -16.84 7.96
C VAL A 191 14.19 -15.40 7.48
N MET A 192 15.33 -14.81 7.86
CA MET A 192 15.72 -13.46 7.42
C MET A 192 16.29 -13.50 5.99
N PRO A 193 15.99 -12.52 5.14
CA PRO A 193 16.59 -12.44 3.82
C PRO A 193 18.10 -12.16 3.95
N ALA A 194 18.93 -13.06 3.41
CA ALA A 194 20.39 -12.92 3.45
C ALA A 194 20.92 -11.93 2.39
N ARG A 195 20.26 -10.76 2.27
CA ARG A 195 20.62 -9.68 1.34
C ARG A 195 20.26 -8.35 1.99
N VAL A 196 21.27 -7.50 2.17
CA VAL A 196 21.14 -6.13 2.69
C VAL A 196 21.53 -5.16 1.57
N ILE A 197 20.61 -4.27 1.24
CA ILE A 197 20.75 -3.24 0.20
C ILE A 197 20.91 -1.90 0.91
N LEU A 198 22.01 -1.21 0.67
CA LEU A 198 22.32 0.11 1.22
C LEU A 198 21.88 1.18 0.23
N LEU A 199 21.09 2.13 0.74
CA LEU A 199 20.67 3.32 0.01
C LEU A 199 21.29 4.55 0.66
N ASN A 200 21.89 5.40 -0.19
CA ASN A 200 22.50 6.68 0.17
C ASN A 200 23.86 6.58 0.89
N SER A 201 24.69 5.61 0.52
CA SER A 201 26.08 5.51 0.98
C SER A 201 27.03 5.89 -0.16
N ASP A 202 27.47 7.14 -0.20
CA ASP A 202 28.54 7.59 -1.11
C ASP A 202 29.95 7.23 -0.58
N GLU A 203 30.05 6.23 0.30
CA GLU A 203 31.28 5.90 1.02
C GLU A 203 31.61 4.40 0.92
N ASP A 204 32.81 4.10 0.42
CA ASP A 204 33.43 2.79 0.55
C ASP A 204 33.50 2.36 2.03
N GLU A 205 33.59 3.32 2.96
CA GLU A 205 33.67 3.10 4.40
C GLU A 205 32.43 2.38 4.96
N LEU A 206 31.22 2.82 4.60
CA LEU A 206 29.97 2.16 5.02
C LEU A 206 29.87 0.74 4.46
N THR A 207 30.25 0.54 3.20
CA THR A 207 30.26 -0.81 2.62
C THR A 207 31.24 -1.73 3.38
N GLN A 208 32.43 -1.23 3.72
CA GLN A 208 33.39 -1.97 4.54
C GLN A 208 32.87 -2.22 5.97
N GLU A 209 32.17 -1.26 6.57
CA GLU A 209 31.54 -1.42 7.89
C GLU A 209 30.58 -2.61 7.89
N PHE A 210 29.64 -2.66 6.94
CA PHE A 210 28.65 -3.73 6.83
C PHE A 210 29.26 -5.08 6.44
N LEU A 211 30.31 -5.11 5.62
CA LEU A 211 31.01 -6.35 5.26
C LEU A 211 31.76 -6.97 6.44
N ASN A 212 32.31 -6.12 7.33
CA ASN A 212 33.06 -6.56 8.50
C ASN A 212 32.16 -6.82 9.73
N HIS A 213 30.91 -6.35 9.71
CA HIS A 213 29.97 -6.48 10.81
C HIS A 213 29.65 -7.94 11.15
N GLN A 214 29.64 -8.23 12.45
CA GLN A 214 29.31 -9.56 12.96
C GLN A 214 27.83 -9.61 13.34
N TRP A 215 27.00 -10.08 12.41
CA TRP A 215 25.56 -10.20 12.60
C TRP A 215 25.19 -11.09 13.79
N SER A 216 24.22 -10.62 14.57
CA SER A 216 23.73 -11.29 15.77
C SER A 216 23.10 -12.65 15.45
N LYS A 217 23.44 -13.67 16.23
CA LYS A 217 22.88 -15.03 16.09
C LYS A 217 21.37 -15.12 16.32
N SER A 218 20.78 -14.11 16.96
CA SER A 218 19.32 -14.00 17.13
C SER A 218 18.61 -13.69 15.81
N LEU A 219 19.31 -13.11 14.83
CA LEU A 219 18.79 -12.88 13.49
C LEU A 219 18.91 -14.20 12.72
N ASN A 220 17.78 -14.76 12.30
CA ASN A 220 17.74 -16.08 11.64
C ASN A 220 18.15 -15.99 10.16
N PHE A 221 19.34 -15.49 9.88
CA PHE A 221 19.94 -15.52 8.55
C PHE A 221 20.44 -16.94 8.24
N LEU A 222 19.95 -17.52 7.14
CA LEU A 222 20.40 -18.86 6.71
C LEU A 222 21.88 -18.86 6.24
N HIS A 223 22.34 -17.71 5.74
CA HIS A 223 23.69 -17.44 5.26
C HIS A 223 24.11 -16.03 5.68
N ILE A 224 25.41 -15.73 5.70
CA ILE A 224 25.90 -14.36 5.93
C ILE A 224 25.26 -13.44 4.89
N PRO A 225 24.67 -12.29 5.29
CA PRO A 225 23.99 -11.41 4.35
C PRO A 225 24.93 -10.87 3.28
N GLN A 226 24.49 -10.92 2.02
CA GLN A 226 25.17 -10.22 0.94
C GLN A 226 24.90 -8.71 1.05
N ILE A 227 25.96 -7.92 1.12
CA ILE A 227 25.88 -6.45 1.14
C ILE A 227 25.92 -5.94 -0.30
N MET A 228 24.96 -5.10 -0.66
CA MET A 228 24.84 -4.45 -1.95
C MET A 228 24.62 -2.95 -1.73
N MET A 229 25.27 -2.12 -2.54
CA MET A 229 25.07 -0.67 -2.52
C MET A 229 24.33 -0.26 -3.79
N LEU A 230 23.32 0.59 -3.66
CA LEU A 230 22.66 1.16 -4.83
C LEU A 230 23.51 2.27 -5.46
N PRO A 231 23.43 2.47 -6.79
CA PRO A 231 24.14 3.55 -7.47
C PRO A 231 23.83 4.94 -6.90
N ALA A 232 24.76 5.87 -7.06
CA ALA A 232 24.51 7.28 -6.76
C ALA A 232 23.28 7.75 -7.55
N ASN A 233 22.36 8.44 -6.87
CA ASN A 233 21.07 8.91 -7.40
C ASN A 233 20.03 7.83 -7.72
N ALA A 234 20.19 6.60 -7.19
CA ALA A 234 19.15 5.57 -7.29
C ALA A 234 17.81 6.03 -6.66
N ASP A 235 17.85 6.92 -5.66
CA ASP A 235 16.68 7.58 -5.08
C ASP A 235 15.92 8.43 -6.11
N VAL A 236 16.64 9.24 -6.90
CA VAL A 236 16.08 10.07 -7.98
C VAL A 236 15.51 9.18 -9.07
N LYS A 237 16.28 8.20 -9.55
CA LYS A 237 15.87 7.26 -10.61
C LYS A 237 14.62 6.49 -10.20
N ALA A 238 14.54 6.04 -8.94
CA ALA A 238 13.39 5.34 -8.39
C ALA A 238 12.12 6.22 -8.39
N VAL A 239 12.22 7.45 -7.88
CA VAL A 239 11.08 8.36 -7.80
C VAL A 239 10.61 8.77 -9.21
N LEU A 240 11.53 9.07 -10.12
CA LEU A 240 11.17 9.41 -11.50
C LEU A 240 10.59 8.22 -12.27
N LEU A 241 11.02 6.99 -11.96
CA LEU A 241 10.40 5.79 -12.51
C LEU A 241 8.95 5.65 -12.03
N GLY A 242 8.71 5.85 -10.73
CA GLY A 242 7.36 5.87 -10.15
C GLY A 242 6.48 6.95 -10.76
N ALA A 243 7.01 8.18 -10.89
CA ALA A 243 6.32 9.29 -11.55
C ALA A 243 6.00 8.96 -13.01
N ALA A 244 6.94 8.35 -13.74
CA ALA A 244 6.71 7.94 -15.11
C ALA A 244 5.60 6.90 -15.26
N THR A 245 5.57 5.92 -14.37
CA THR A 245 4.46 4.95 -14.31
C THR A 245 3.13 5.64 -14.02
N GLN A 246 3.05 6.54 -13.04
CA GLN A 246 1.81 7.29 -12.74
C GLN A 246 1.38 8.21 -13.89
N MET A 247 2.32 8.72 -14.68
CA MET A 247 2.06 9.66 -15.77
C MET A 247 1.88 8.97 -17.14
N GLY A 248 1.92 7.64 -17.19
CA GLY A 248 1.84 6.87 -18.43
C GLY A 248 2.98 7.17 -19.40
N ALA A 249 4.19 7.41 -18.88
CA ALA A 249 5.35 7.85 -19.63
C ALA A 249 6.55 6.89 -19.44
N THR A 250 7.50 6.97 -20.36
CA THR A 250 8.78 6.26 -20.31
C THR A 250 9.86 7.18 -19.73
N LEU A 251 10.59 6.69 -18.74
CA LEU A 251 11.70 7.43 -18.13
C LEU A 251 12.94 7.39 -19.04
N GLN A 252 13.47 8.57 -19.38
CA GLN A 252 14.79 8.79 -19.95
C GLN A 252 15.69 9.37 -18.85
N PHE A 253 16.56 8.54 -18.31
CA PHE A 253 17.49 8.89 -17.23
C PHE A 253 18.91 8.59 -17.70
N ASP A 254 19.71 9.63 -17.94
CA ASP A 254 21.11 9.49 -18.33
C ASP A 254 22.01 9.63 -17.10
N GLU A 255 22.53 8.50 -16.61
CA GLU A 255 23.40 8.44 -15.43
C GLU A 255 24.72 9.22 -15.64
N ASN A 256 25.17 9.42 -16.89
CA ASN A 256 26.45 10.07 -17.19
C ASN A 256 26.41 11.60 -17.12
N GLN A 257 25.24 12.23 -17.30
CA GLN A 257 25.12 13.69 -17.17
C GLN A 257 25.29 14.16 -15.72
N ILE A 258 24.90 13.32 -14.74
CA ILE A 258 24.91 13.66 -13.31
C ILE A 258 26.32 13.55 -12.71
N VAL A 259 27.15 12.63 -13.22
CA VAL A 259 28.55 12.46 -12.78
C VAL A 259 29.43 13.65 -13.19
N MET A 260 29.07 14.36 -14.27
CA MET A 260 29.80 15.58 -14.67
C MET A 260 29.47 16.78 -13.76
N GLU A 261 28.21 17.01 -13.39
CA GLU A 261 27.81 18.08 -12.44
C GLU A 261 28.50 17.92 -11.06
N LYS A 262 28.55 16.69 -10.51
CA LYS A 262 29.26 16.40 -9.23
C LYS A 262 30.78 16.59 -9.32
N ARG A 263 31.39 16.50 -10.50
CA ARG A 263 32.84 16.71 -10.70
C ARG A 263 33.18 18.18 -10.91
N GLU A 264 32.29 18.97 -11.50
CA GLU A 264 32.49 20.41 -11.71
C GLU A 264 32.44 21.23 -10.40
N GLU A 265 31.74 20.76 -9.36
CA GLU A 265 31.84 21.34 -8.01
C GLU A 265 33.18 21.04 -7.30
N GLY A 266 34.02 20.15 -7.84
CA GLY A 266 35.20 19.60 -7.17
C GLY A 266 36.58 19.91 -7.77
N GLU A 267 36.72 20.34 -9.03
CA GLU A 267 38.05 20.46 -9.67
C GLU A 267 38.20 21.70 -10.61
N GLU A 268 39.02 22.68 -10.20
CA GLU A 268 39.72 23.60 -11.12
C GLU A 268 41.09 23.00 -11.49
N GLU A 269 41.27 22.50 -12.73
CA GLU A 269 42.41 22.78 -13.64
C GLU A 269 42.54 21.84 -14.87
N ASN A 270 42.73 22.47 -16.05
CA ASN A 270 43.46 22.09 -17.27
C ASN A 270 43.04 20.93 -18.25
N VAL A 271 42.36 21.36 -19.33
CA VAL A 271 42.56 21.11 -20.80
C VAL A 271 42.93 19.71 -21.34
N SER A 272 42.06 19.13 -22.21
CA SER A 272 42.26 18.93 -23.68
C SER A 272 41.31 17.89 -24.31
N LYS A 273 40.99 18.11 -25.60
CA LYS A 273 40.08 17.41 -26.53
C LYS A 273 40.26 15.88 -26.70
N ASN A 274 39.16 15.15 -26.91
CA ASN A 274 38.85 14.46 -28.18
C ASN A 274 37.44 13.82 -28.20
N GLU A 275 36.79 13.93 -29.36
CA GLU A 275 35.52 13.29 -29.74
C GLU A 275 35.66 11.76 -29.88
N VAL A 276 34.61 10.99 -29.56
CA VAL A 276 34.07 9.91 -30.43
C VAL A 276 32.58 9.72 -30.12
N ALA A 277 31.75 9.78 -31.16
CA ALA A 277 30.34 9.40 -31.13
C ALA A 277 30.19 7.88 -31.27
N GLU A 278 29.31 7.26 -30.49
CA GLU A 278 28.82 5.91 -30.77
C GLU A 278 27.28 5.85 -30.65
N GLU A 279 26.67 5.55 -31.79
CA GLU A 279 25.25 5.33 -32.03
C GLU A 279 24.88 3.91 -31.55
N ILE A 280 23.92 3.77 -30.63
CA ILE A 280 23.24 2.48 -30.38
C ILE A 280 21.73 2.67 -30.51
N LYS A 281 21.17 1.92 -31.46
CA LYS A 281 19.76 1.83 -31.83
C LYS A 281 18.92 1.21 -30.72
N ALA A 282 17.76 1.81 -30.47
CA ALA A 282 16.70 1.27 -29.63
C ALA A 282 16.05 0.04 -30.29
N GLU A 283 15.90 -1.04 -29.52
CA GLU A 283 14.95 -2.12 -29.77
C GLU A 283 13.83 -2.01 -28.73
N ASP A 284 12.59 -1.83 -29.22
CA ASP A 284 11.38 -1.79 -28.41
C ASP A 284 11.12 -3.15 -27.73
N LYS A 285 10.86 -3.12 -26.42
CA LYS A 285 10.25 -4.23 -25.68
C LYS A 285 9.00 -3.74 -24.94
N GLU A 286 7.90 -4.43 -25.24
CA GLU A 286 6.56 -4.26 -24.67
C GLU A 286 6.59 -4.32 -23.14
N THR A 287 6.09 -3.25 -22.50
CA THR A 287 5.79 -3.18 -21.08
C THR A 287 4.44 -3.82 -20.81
N GLY A 288 4.42 -4.87 -19.99
CA GLY A 288 3.19 -5.51 -19.48
C GLY A 288 2.47 -4.62 -18.46
N ASP A 289 1.14 -4.70 -18.49
CA ASP A 289 0.18 -3.97 -17.65
C ASP A 289 0.55 -3.96 -16.15
N LEU A 290 0.63 -2.76 -15.61
CA LEU A 290 0.53 -2.46 -14.18
C LEU A 290 -0.82 -1.74 -14.00
N ASP A 291 -1.66 -2.26 -13.10
CA ASP A 291 -3.01 -1.75 -12.86
C ASP A 291 -3.00 -0.24 -12.57
N TYR A 292 -3.66 0.51 -13.46
CA TYR A 292 -3.76 1.97 -13.44
C TYR A 292 -5.11 2.39 -12.87
N VAL A 293 -5.11 3.29 -11.88
CA VAL A 293 -6.30 4.06 -11.48
C VAL A 293 -6.30 5.35 -12.30
N GLY A 294 -7.27 5.45 -13.21
CA GLY A 294 -7.42 6.57 -14.13
C GLY A 294 -7.88 7.88 -13.48
N GLN A 295 -7.43 8.99 -14.09
CA GLN A 295 -7.80 10.36 -13.80
C GLN A 295 -9.31 10.59 -13.94
N GLU A 296 -9.98 10.84 -12.83
CA GLU A 296 -10.92 11.96 -12.62
C GLU A 296 -11.13 12.09 -11.10
N GLY A 297 -10.58 13.15 -10.48
CA GLY A 297 -10.77 13.46 -9.05
C GLY A 297 -9.53 13.44 -8.14
N SER A 298 -8.30 13.51 -8.66
CA SER A 298 -7.07 13.35 -7.86
C SER A 298 -6.95 14.32 -6.67
N MET A 299 -7.37 15.58 -6.80
CA MET A 299 -7.26 16.56 -5.70
C MET A 299 -8.16 16.23 -4.49
N ASP A 300 -9.39 15.77 -4.72
CA ASP A 300 -10.34 15.40 -3.66
C ASP A 300 -10.02 14.02 -3.06
N PHE A 301 -9.50 13.11 -3.89
CA PHE A 301 -9.07 11.78 -3.45
C PHE A 301 -7.93 11.86 -2.42
N PHE A 302 -7.01 12.81 -2.60
CA PHE A 302 -5.84 13.03 -1.73
C PHE A 302 -6.04 14.14 -0.67
N GLY A 303 -7.23 14.74 -0.57
CA GLY A 303 -7.57 15.68 0.51
C GLY A 303 -7.04 17.12 0.34
N PHE A 304 -6.69 17.54 -0.88
CA PHE A 304 -6.13 18.86 -1.16
C PHE A 304 -7.15 19.97 -1.45
N SER A 305 -8.46 19.74 -1.26
CA SER A 305 -9.49 20.78 -1.47
C SER A 305 -9.79 21.66 -0.23
N ASN A 306 -10.30 22.87 -0.48
CA ASN A 306 -10.65 23.90 0.52
C ASN A 306 -12.01 23.65 1.24
N ALA A 307 -12.53 22.43 1.18
CA ALA A 307 -13.81 22.07 1.82
C ALA A 307 -13.57 21.38 3.17
N ASP A 308 -14.26 21.87 4.21
CA ASP A 308 -14.26 21.26 5.54
C ASP A 308 -14.85 19.83 5.48
N VAL A 309 -13.98 18.83 5.64
CA VAL A 309 -14.23 17.39 5.35
C VAL A 309 -15.24 16.77 6.34
N ALA A 310 -15.77 17.53 7.31
CA ALA A 310 -16.76 17.05 8.27
C ALA A 310 -18.23 17.16 7.81
N LYS A 311 -18.56 17.65 6.60
CA LYS A 311 -19.97 17.98 6.26
C LYS A 311 -20.58 17.51 4.94
N ASN A 312 -19.89 16.83 4.02
CA ASN A 312 -20.52 16.37 2.77
C ASN A 312 -20.74 14.86 2.72
N LYS A 313 -22.01 14.46 2.63
CA LYS A 313 -22.42 13.11 2.20
C LYS A 313 -22.25 13.00 0.68
N PRO A 314 -21.76 11.87 0.13
CA PRO A 314 -21.69 11.68 -1.32
C PRO A 314 -23.09 11.72 -1.95
N ARG A 315 -23.22 12.50 -3.01
CA ARG A 315 -24.42 12.67 -3.82
C ARG A 315 -24.45 11.57 -4.88
N TYR A 316 -25.49 10.74 -4.84
CA TYR A 316 -25.77 9.71 -5.84
C TYR A 316 -26.31 10.38 -7.12
N GLU A 317 -25.65 10.22 -8.26
CA GLU A 317 -26.26 10.47 -9.56
C GLU A 317 -27.01 9.22 -10.02
N LYS A 318 -28.31 9.40 -10.33
CA LYS A 318 -29.15 8.34 -10.88
C LYS A 318 -28.87 8.17 -12.39
N PRO A 319 -28.85 6.94 -12.92
CA PRO A 319 -28.90 6.71 -14.36
C PRO A 319 -30.26 7.15 -14.92
N LYS A 320 -30.28 7.73 -16.12
CA LYS A 320 -31.51 7.90 -16.90
C LYS A 320 -31.76 6.66 -17.76
N ASP A 321 -33.03 6.27 -17.77
CA ASP A 321 -33.58 5.03 -18.30
C ASP A 321 -33.55 4.86 -19.83
N SER A 322 -33.54 3.57 -20.17
CA SER A 322 -33.95 2.81 -21.36
C SER A 322 -34.81 3.44 -22.48
N VAL A 323 -34.60 2.94 -23.70
CA VAL A 323 -35.68 2.57 -24.66
C VAL A 323 -35.23 1.34 -25.49
N PRO A 324 -36.15 0.55 -26.09
CA PRO A 324 -36.29 -0.88 -25.79
C PRO A 324 -36.11 -1.79 -27.02
N SER A 325 -35.97 -3.09 -26.76
CA SER A 325 -36.14 -4.15 -27.76
C SER A 325 -37.59 -4.67 -27.72
N GLU A 326 -38.29 -4.66 -28.86
CA GLU A 326 -39.49 -5.50 -29.06
C GLU A 326 -39.70 -5.88 -30.55
N ASN A 327 -39.53 -7.19 -30.80
CA ASN A 327 -40.32 -8.14 -31.62
C ASN A 327 -40.74 -7.88 -33.09
N LEU A 328 -40.16 -8.74 -33.95
CA LEU A 328 -40.75 -9.74 -34.87
C LEU A 328 -42.08 -9.51 -35.60
N ASN A 329 -42.03 -9.77 -36.93
CA ASN A 329 -43.00 -10.39 -37.87
C ASN A 329 -43.11 -9.59 -39.18
N GLU A 330 -43.30 -10.10 -40.39
CA GLU A 330 -43.25 -11.43 -41.06
C GLU A 330 -43.59 -11.14 -42.55
N VAL A 331 -43.25 -12.07 -43.46
CA VAL A 331 -43.86 -12.31 -44.80
C VAL A 331 -43.54 -11.41 -46.03
N SER A 332 -42.78 -12.04 -46.94
CA SER A 332 -42.99 -12.31 -48.39
C SER A 332 -43.65 -11.31 -49.36
N GLU A 333 -43.02 -11.12 -50.53
CA GLU A 333 -43.53 -11.40 -51.92
C GLU A 333 -42.54 -10.79 -52.95
N GLU A 334 -41.86 -11.61 -53.75
CA GLU A 334 -42.12 -11.94 -55.18
C GLU A 334 -41.30 -11.10 -56.19
N ILE A 335 -40.90 -11.79 -57.26
CA ILE A 335 -39.94 -11.42 -58.32
C ILE A 335 -40.71 -10.75 -59.48
N PRO A 336 -40.10 -9.80 -60.23
CA PRO A 336 -39.66 -10.10 -61.62
C PRO A 336 -38.27 -9.49 -61.95
N GLU A 337 -37.33 -10.19 -62.61
CA GLU A 337 -37.12 -10.28 -64.08
C GLU A 337 -37.03 -8.86 -64.74
N ASP A 338 -35.87 -8.35 -65.21
CA ASP A 338 -35.10 -8.78 -66.40
C ASP A 338 -33.65 -8.24 -66.53
N VAL A 339 -32.72 -9.15 -66.84
CA VAL A 339 -31.66 -9.19 -67.90
C VAL A 339 -30.81 -7.94 -68.28
N LYS A 340 -29.50 -7.98 -67.98
CA LYS A 340 -28.41 -8.20 -69.00
C LYS A 340 -27.00 -8.37 -68.38
N ILE A 341 -26.59 -9.63 -68.31
CA ILE A 341 -25.33 -10.24 -68.79
C ILE A 341 -24.02 -9.43 -68.69
N ARG A 342 -23.11 -9.91 -67.84
CA ARG A 342 -21.70 -10.15 -68.21
C ARG A 342 -21.18 -11.35 -67.42
N GLU A 343 -20.95 -12.47 -68.11
CA GLU A 343 -20.38 -13.71 -67.57
C GLU A 343 -18.86 -13.56 -67.39
N GLU A 344 -18.34 -14.02 -66.25
CA GLU A 344 -17.10 -14.79 -66.22
C GLU A 344 -17.23 -15.97 -65.24
N LYS A 345 -16.64 -17.09 -65.66
CA LYS A 345 -17.07 -18.47 -65.39
C LYS A 345 -16.23 -19.09 -64.28
N LYS A 346 -16.90 -19.81 -63.36
CA LYS A 346 -16.30 -20.72 -62.37
C LYS A 346 -15.55 -21.85 -63.06
N SER A 347 -14.32 -22.11 -62.60
CA SER A 347 -13.47 -23.23 -62.99
C SER A 347 -13.82 -24.48 -62.17
N ASN A 348 -14.12 -25.58 -62.88
CA ASN A 348 -14.37 -26.91 -62.32
C ASN A 348 -13.06 -27.61 -61.97
N LEU A 349 -12.94 -28.06 -60.72
CA LEU A 349 -12.03 -29.13 -60.31
C LEU A 349 -12.53 -30.45 -60.91
N GLY A 350 -11.96 -30.83 -62.05
CA GLY A 350 -12.30 -32.09 -62.71
C GLY A 350 -11.52 -32.32 -64.00
N ALA A 351 -10.19 -32.10 -64.00
CA ALA A 351 -9.26 -32.56 -65.05
C ALA A 351 -7.77 -32.28 -64.73
N LEU A 352 -7.32 -32.35 -63.47
CA LEU A 352 -5.89 -32.15 -63.13
C LEU A 352 -5.03 -33.42 -63.23
N GLY A 353 -5.56 -34.50 -63.82
CA GLY A 353 -4.87 -35.79 -63.95
C GLY A 353 -4.09 -36.03 -65.24
N VAL A 354 -4.08 -35.11 -66.23
CA VAL A 354 -3.48 -35.40 -67.56
C VAL A 354 -2.55 -34.31 -68.11
N LEU A 355 -2.29 -33.21 -67.40
CA LEU A 355 -1.39 -32.13 -67.88
C LEU A 355 -0.23 -31.83 -66.94
N LEU A 356 0.51 -32.88 -66.55
CA LEU A 356 1.86 -32.77 -65.98
C LEU A 356 2.84 -33.76 -66.65
N ILE A 357 2.69 -33.96 -67.95
CA ILE A 357 3.69 -34.63 -68.80
C ILE A 357 3.88 -33.76 -70.04
N GLU A 358 4.62 -32.64 -69.91
CA GLU A 358 5.34 -32.05 -71.06
C GLU A 358 6.32 -30.91 -70.74
N LYS A 359 6.45 -30.45 -69.50
CA LYS A 359 7.48 -29.46 -69.11
C LYS A 359 8.47 -29.96 -68.05
N ALA A 360 8.91 -31.22 -68.21
CA ALA A 360 10.08 -31.79 -67.54
C ALA A 360 11.17 -32.19 -68.57
N LYS A 361 11.29 -31.42 -69.66
CA LYS A 361 12.37 -31.56 -70.66
C LYS A 361 13.23 -30.29 -70.75
N THR A 362 13.67 -29.72 -69.62
CA THR A 362 14.68 -28.65 -69.68
C THR A 362 15.49 -28.42 -68.39
N SER A 363 15.60 -29.43 -67.52
CA SER A 363 16.48 -29.35 -66.33
C SER A 363 17.23 -30.65 -66.03
N PHE A 364 17.52 -31.46 -67.06
CA PHE A 364 18.31 -32.70 -66.94
C PHE A 364 19.59 -32.70 -67.81
N THR A 365 20.06 -31.51 -68.21
CA THR A 365 21.30 -31.33 -69.01
C THR A 365 22.43 -30.61 -68.27
N LYS A 366 22.30 -30.36 -66.96
CA LYS A 366 23.39 -29.83 -66.10
C LYS A 366 23.71 -30.69 -64.86
N ALA A 367 23.28 -31.95 -64.86
CA ALA A 367 23.78 -32.99 -63.94
C ALA A 367 24.40 -34.17 -64.71
N ARG A 368 25.02 -33.88 -65.87
CA ARG A 368 25.72 -34.86 -66.71
C ARG A 368 27.20 -34.54 -66.93
N SER A 369 27.76 -33.57 -66.21
CA SER A 369 29.19 -33.18 -66.29
C SER A 369 29.99 -33.45 -65.00
N LEU A 370 29.45 -34.20 -64.05
CA LEU A 370 30.19 -34.70 -62.87
C LEU A 370 30.16 -36.23 -62.76
N VAL A 371 30.18 -36.91 -63.91
CA VAL A 371 30.68 -38.28 -63.98
C VAL A 371 31.85 -38.26 -64.95
N ALA A 372 33.04 -38.08 -64.40
CA ALA A 372 34.30 -38.22 -65.10
C ALA A 372 34.31 -39.57 -65.82
N LYS A 373 34.27 -39.49 -67.14
CA LYS A 373 34.33 -40.62 -68.05
C LYS A 373 35.80 -41.03 -68.19
N ASP A 374 36.37 -41.59 -67.12
CA ASP A 374 37.64 -42.33 -67.18
C ASP A 374 37.94 -43.27 -65.99
N SER A 375 36.97 -43.56 -65.09
CA SER A 375 37.22 -44.45 -63.93
C SER A 375 36.29 -45.67 -63.81
N LEU A 376 35.62 -46.10 -64.88
CA LEU A 376 34.78 -47.31 -64.88
C LEU A 376 34.99 -48.18 -66.11
N ARG A 377 36.26 -48.42 -66.48
CA ARG A 377 36.62 -49.35 -67.56
C ARG A 377 37.18 -50.68 -67.06
N ASN A 378 36.89 -51.07 -65.82
CA ASN A 378 37.26 -52.40 -65.30
C ASN A 378 36.34 -52.95 -64.19
N LEU A 379 35.02 -52.78 -64.33
CA LEU A 379 34.05 -53.51 -63.49
C LEU A 379 33.35 -54.58 -64.34
N ASN A 380 33.91 -55.79 -64.27
CA ASN A 380 33.37 -57.01 -64.84
C ASN A 380 32.12 -57.43 -64.03
N ILE A 381 30.97 -56.77 -64.24
CA ILE A 381 29.72 -57.09 -63.52
C ILE A 381 28.92 -58.08 -64.36
N ARG A 382 29.09 -59.36 -64.00
CA ARG A 382 28.60 -60.54 -64.72
C ARG A 382 27.16 -60.94 -64.35
N ASP A 383 26.35 -60.08 -63.72
CA ASP A 383 24.97 -60.46 -63.36
C ASP A 383 23.96 -59.29 -63.41
N LYS A 384 23.11 -59.29 -64.46
CA LYS A 384 21.96 -58.38 -64.60
C LYS A 384 20.95 -58.48 -63.43
N LYS A 385 21.03 -59.54 -62.61
CA LYS A 385 20.19 -59.77 -61.42
C LYS A 385 20.52 -58.81 -60.26
N MET A 386 21.78 -58.40 -60.09
CA MET A 386 22.20 -57.50 -59.00
C MET A 386 21.68 -56.06 -59.17
N LEU A 387 21.54 -55.58 -60.42
CA LEU A 387 20.92 -54.28 -60.70
C LEU A 387 19.42 -54.26 -60.40
N LEU A 388 18.73 -55.39 -60.62
CA LEU A 388 17.29 -55.54 -60.33
C LEU A 388 17.05 -55.58 -58.80
N ILE A 389 17.92 -56.26 -58.06
CA ILE A 389 17.89 -56.27 -56.58
C ILE A 389 18.14 -54.86 -56.03
N ALA A 390 19.13 -54.13 -56.54
CA ALA A 390 19.38 -52.75 -56.14
C ALA A 390 18.16 -51.84 -56.41
N GLY A 391 17.50 -51.99 -57.56
CA GLY A 391 16.28 -51.24 -57.89
C GLY A 391 15.11 -51.53 -56.95
N VAL A 392 14.87 -52.80 -56.60
CA VAL A 392 13.82 -53.20 -55.66
C VAL A 392 14.11 -52.70 -54.24
N VAL A 393 15.38 -52.73 -53.82
CA VAL A 393 15.78 -52.19 -52.52
C VAL A 393 15.55 -50.68 -52.46
N ILE A 394 15.93 -49.94 -53.51
CA ILE A 394 15.68 -48.49 -53.58
C ILE A 394 14.17 -48.19 -53.55
N LEU A 395 13.37 -48.93 -54.32
CA LEU A 395 11.92 -48.77 -54.33
C LEU A 395 11.30 -49.08 -52.96
N GLY A 396 11.79 -50.13 -52.29
CA GLY A 396 11.39 -50.50 -50.94
C GLY A 396 11.73 -49.43 -49.90
N VAL A 397 12.92 -48.81 -50.01
CA VAL A 397 13.32 -47.69 -49.14
C VAL A 397 12.43 -46.46 -49.39
N ILE A 398 12.10 -46.15 -50.64
CA ILE A 398 11.20 -45.05 -50.98
C ILE A 398 9.78 -45.31 -50.45
N LEU A 399 9.27 -46.53 -50.60
CA LEU A 399 7.95 -46.92 -50.11
C LEU A 399 7.89 -46.91 -48.58
N PHE A 400 8.94 -47.41 -47.92
CA PHE A 400 9.09 -47.36 -46.47
C PHE A 400 9.16 -45.92 -45.97
N TYR A 401 9.95 -45.06 -46.62
CA TYR A 401 10.00 -43.63 -46.32
C TYR A 401 8.63 -42.96 -46.49
N PHE A 402 7.88 -43.29 -47.54
CA PHE A 402 6.53 -42.76 -47.77
C PHE A 402 5.55 -43.21 -46.67
N ILE A 403 5.47 -44.51 -46.36
CA ILE A 403 4.58 -45.05 -45.31
C ILE A 403 4.95 -44.44 -43.96
N PHE A 404 6.25 -44.26 -43.70
CA PHE A 404 6.76 -43.67 -42.47
C PHE A 404 6.33 -42.21 -42.29
N LEU A 405 6.40 -41.39 -43.36
CA LEU A 405 5.93 -40.00 -43.32
C LEU A 405 4.44 -39.86 -42.98
N PHE A 406 3.61 -40.85 -43.31
CA PHE A 406 2.17 -40.84 -42.99
C PHE A 406 1.84 -41.35 -41.58
N GLN A 407 2.75 -42.07 -40.91
CA GLN A 407 2.53 -42.63 -39.57
C GLN A 407 3.19 -41.85 -38.43
N ALA A 408 4.02 -40.84 -38.73
CA ALA A 408 4.63 -39.99 -37.72
C ALA A 408 3.56 -39.23 -36.91
N LYS A 409 3.68 -39.27 -35.57
CA LYS A 409 2.85 -38.53 -34.62
C LYS A 409 3.70 -37.56 -33.80
N ALA A 410 3.12 -36.44 -33.43
CA ALA A 410 3.75 -35.44 -32.57
C ALA A 410 2.82 -35.10 -31.40
N LYS A 411 3.39 -34.98 -30.21
CA LYS A 411 2.74 -34.48 -29.00
C LYS A 411 3.38 -33.15 -28.62
N VAL A 412 2.57 -32.11 -28.57
CA VAL A 412 2.95 -30.73 -28.26
C VAL A 412 2.40 -30.41 -26.87
N ASN A 413 3.29 -30.28 -25.88
CA ASN A 413 2.91 -29.81 -24.55
C ASN A 413 3.12 -28.30 -24.51
N ILE A 414 2.04 -27.57 -24.29
CA ILE A 414 2.02 -26.11 -24.16
C ILE A 414 1.85 -25.80 -22.67
N THR A 415 2.85 -25.14 -22.10
CA THR A 415 2.78 -24.62 -20.73
C THR A 415 2.30 -23.19 -20.80
N VAL A 416 1.16 -22.89 -20.16
CA VAL A 416 0.55 -21.55 -20.18
C VAL A 416 0.70 -20.84 -18.85
N LYS A 417 0.89 -19.52 -18.93
CA LYS A 417 0.85 -18.62 -17.77
C LYS A 417 -0.60 -18.47 -17.31
N THR A 418 -0.85 -18.68 -16.02
CA THR A 418 -2.17 -18.42 -15.43
C THR A 418 -2.43 -16.93 -15.41
N ILE A 419 -3.64 -16.52 -15.76
CA ILE A 419 -4.11 -15.14 -15.64
C ILE A 419 -4.85 -15.01 -14.31
N THR A 420 -4.65 -13.93 -13.58
CA THR A 420 -5.46 -13.63 -12.39
C THR A 420 -6.66 -12.79 -12.84
N GLN A 421 -7.87 -13.21 -12.49
CA GLN A 421 -9.07 -12.39 -12.63
C GLN A 421 -9.61 -12.04 -11.26
N THR A 422 -10.07 -10.81 -11.12
CA THR A 422 -10.61 -10.29 -9.87
C THR A 422 -12.05 -9.84 -10.09
N LYS A 423 -12.96 -10.31 -9.24
CA LYS A 423 -14.32 -9.77 -9.15
C LYS A 423 -14.59 -9.33 -7.72
N ASN A 424 -15.22 -8.16 -7.59
CA ASN A 424 -15.74 -7.71 -6.31
C ASN A 424 -17.15 -8.27 -6.15
N ALA A 425 -17.43 -8.88 -5.00
CA ALA A 425 -18.75 -9.36 -4.65
C ALA A 425 -19.06 -9.02 -3.20
N GLU A 426 -20.29 -8.58 -2.95
CA GLU A 426 -20.82 -8.48 -1.60
C GLU A 426 -21.39 -9.84 -1.21
N VAL A 427 -20.83 -10.44 -0.17
CA VAL A 427 -21.15 -11.79 0.30
C VAL A 427 -21.60 -11.71 1.76
N THR A 428 -22.74 -12.31 2.05
CA THR A 428 -23.29 -12.35 3.41
C THR A 428 -22.93 -13.67 4.06
N PHE A 429 -22.15 -13.62 5.14
CA PHE A 429 -21.83 -14.76 5.98
C PHE A 429 -22.84 -14.84 7.13
N SER A 430 -23.67 -15.88 7.15
CA SER A 430 -24.76 -16.00 8.11
C SER A 430 -24.57 -17.17 9.08
N PRO A 431 -24.55 -16.93 10.40
CA PRO A 431 -24.57 -18.00 11.39
C PRO A 431 -25.95 -18.59 11.64
N ASN A 432 -27.01 -18.03 11.04
CA ASN A 432 -28.40 -18.42 11.29
C ASN A 432 -29.14 -18.91 10.03
N SER A 433 -28.48 -18.97 8.88
CA SER A 433 -29.08 -19.43 7.63
C SER A 433 -28.11 -20.32 6.84
N SER A 434 -28.68 -21.26 6.11
CA SER A 434 -27.93 -22.14 5.20
C SER A 434 -27.44 -21.38 3.98
N THR A 435 -26.39 -21.86 3.32
CA THR A 435 -25.84 -21.30 2.08
C THR A 435 -26.91 -21.18 0.99
N LYS A 436 -27.03 -19.99 0.40
CA LYS A 436 -27.86 -19.67 -0.77
C LYS A 436 -27.06 -18.85 -1.77
N LEU A 437 -26.57 -19.51 -2.81
CA LEU A 437 -25.62 -18.92 -3.75
C LEU A 437 -26.23 -17.82 -4.62
N ASP A 438 -27.52 -17.92 -4.95
CA ASP A 438 -28.28 -16.93 -5.73
C ASP A 438 -28.52 -15.61 -4.98
N GLU A 439 -28.53 -15.67 -3.64
CA GLU A 439 -28.62 -14.51 -2.76
C GLU A 439 -27.23 -14.04 -2.26
N ASN A 440 -26.12 -14.65 -2.73
CA ASN A 440 -24.76 -14.45 -2.22
C ASN A 440 -24.62 -14.69 -0.69
N ILE A 441 -25.38 -15.65 -0.14
CA ILE A 441 -25.34 -16.01 1.28
C ILE A 441 -24.52 -17.29 1.46
N ILE A 442 -23.54 -17.25 2.36
CA ILE A 442 -22.73 -18.41 2.78
C ILE A 442 -23.02 -18.69 4.26
N GLU A 443 -23.30 -19.95 4.60
CA GLU A 443 -23.41 -20.41 5.98
C GLU A 443 -22.05 -20.26 6.69
N ALA A 444 -22.09 -19.70 7.89
CA ALA A 444 -20.89 -19.43 8.66
C ALA A 444 -21.06 -19.78 10.14
N THR A 445 -19.95 -19.80 10.87
CA THR A 445 -19.92 -20.08 12.31
C THR A 445 -19.06 -19.04 13.00
N ILE A 446 -19.50 -18.60 14.19
CA ILE A 446 -18.72 -17.68 15.01
C ILE A 446 -17.74 -18.49 15.86
N VAL A 447 -16.45 -18.20 15.73
CA VAL A 447 -15.36 -18.86 16.45
C VAL A 447 -14.73 -17.84 17.41
N PRO A 448 -14.98 -17.95 18.73
CA PRO A 448 -14.36 -17.07 19.71
C PRO A 448 -12.90 -17.48 19.98
N ILE A 449 -12.01 -16.48 19.98
CA ILE A 449 -10.61 -16.61 20.40
C ILE A 449 -10.42 -15.78 21.66
N GLU A 450 -10.28 -16.46 22.79
CA GLU A 450 -10.13 -15.81 24.10
C GLU A 450 -8.66 -15.55 24.42
N GLU A 451 -8.32 -14.28 24.67
CA GLU A 451 -7.00 -13.84 25.08
C GLU A 451 -7.09 -13.06 26.39
N SER A 452 -6.35 -13.50 27.40
CA SER A 452 -6.26 -12.78 28.68
C SER A 452 -5.09 -11.80 28.67
N GLY A 453 -5.31 -10.61 29.23
CA GLY A 453 -4.25 -9.61 29.33
C GLY A 453 -4.59 -8.44 30.23
N SER A 454 -3.72 -7.42 30.15
CA SER A 454 -3.84 -6.22 30.94
C SER A 454 -3.48 -4.98 30.14
N THR A 455 -4.16 -3.87 30.39
CA THR A 455 -3.80 -2.56 29.85
C THR A 455 -3.70 -1.54 30.98
N THR A 456 -2.74 -0.62 30.87
CA THR A 456 -2.55 0.48 31.81
C THR A 456 -2.71 1.79 31.06
N ILE A 457 -3.55 2.68 31.58
CA ILE A 457 -3.74 4.03 31.03
C ILE A 457 -3.42 5.09 32.07
N ASP A 458 -3.12 6.29 31.61
CA ASP A 458 -2.99 7.46 32.49
C ASP A 458 -4.37 8.01 32.87
N VAL A 459 -4.52 8.34 34.15
CA VAL A 459 -5.75 8.89 34.74
C VAL A 459 -5.80 10.39 34.50
N VAL A 460 -6.85 10.86 33.83
CA VAL A 460 -7.04 12.30 33.55
C VAL A 460 -8.14 12.95 34.39
N GLY A 461 -8.94 12.16 35.11
CA GLY A 461 -9.90 12.70 36.06
C GLY A 461 -9.20 13.53 37.14
N LYS A 462 -9.79 14.67 37.52
CA LYS A 462 -9.22 15.60 38.52
C LYS A 462 -10.19 15.85 39.65
N LYS A 463 -9.66 15.99 40.86
CA LYS A 463 -10.42 16.36 42.06
C LYS A 463 -9.60 17.28 42.96
N ASP A 464 -10.26 18.31 43.49
CA ASP A 464 -9.67 19.15 44.52
C ASP A 464 -9.79 18.45 45.89
N VAL A 465 -8.65 18.26 46.56
CA VAL A 465 -8.56 17.70 47.91
C VAL A 465 -7.83 18.69 48.83
N GLY A 466 -8.16 18.66 50.12
CA GLY A 466 -7.60 19.61 51.07
C GLY A 466 -8.38 19.66 52.37
N THR A 467 -8.11 20.68 53.17
CA THR A 467 -8.70 20.88 54.50
C THR A 467 -9.37 22.23 54.59
N ASN A 468 -10.47 22.30 55.34
CA ASN A 468 -11.16 23.55 55.63
C ASN A 468 -10.37 24.35 56.68
N ALA A 469 -10.28 25.66 56.50
CA ALA A 469 -9.68 26.54 57.51
C ALA A 469 -10.59 26.60 58.76
N LYS A 470 -9.96 26.71 59.93
CA LYS A 470 -10.65 26.87 61.21
C LYS A 470 -10.11 28.06 61.98
N GLY A 471 -10.95 28.63 62.85
CA GLY A 471 -10.54 29.62 63.81
C GLY A 471 -11.68 30.07 64.72
N THR A 472 -11.44 31.10 65.52
CA THR A 472 -12.41 31.61 66.49
C THR A 472 -12.81 33.03 66.14
N VAL A 473 -14.11 33.30 66.16
CA VAL A 473 -14.66 34.65 66.05
C VAL A 473 -15.31 35.08 67.35
N THR A 474 -15.18 36.37 67.65
CA THR A 474 -15.94 37.07 68.67
C THR A 474 -17.16 37.68 67.99
N VAL A 475 -18.36 37.25 68.38
CA VAL A 475 -19.64 37.77 67.89
C VAL A 475 -20.09 38.91 68.80
N PHE A 476 -20.48 40.03 68.21
CA PHE A 476 -20.94 41.24 68.87
C PHE A 476 -22.42 41.46 68.59
N ASN A 477 -23.22 41.61 69.64
CA ASN A 477 -24.63 41.96 69.56
C ASN A 477 -24.84 43.37 70.12
N ASN A 478 -25.22 44.32 69.27
CA ASN A 478 -25.57 45.69 69.66
C ASN A 478 -27.09 45.92 69.74
N ASP A 479 -27.89 44.85 69.74
CA ASP A 479 -29.34 44.89 69.90
C ASP A 479 -29.75 44.94 71.39
N THR A 480 -30.97 45.41 71.68
CA THR A 480 -31.51 45.47 73.04
C THR A 480 -31.97 44.11 73.57
N ASP A 481 -32.17 43.13 72.68
CA ASP A 481 -32.55 41.76 73.02
C ASP A 481 -31.37 40.78 72.88
N PRO A 482 -31.30 39.72 73.73
CA PRO A 482 -30.32 38.65 73.56
C PRO A 482 -30.61 37.84 72.29
N ILE A 483 -29.55 37.40 71.61
CA ILE A 483 -29.65 36.68 70.34
C ILE A 483 -29.03 35.30 70.45
N LYS A 484 -29.72 34.31 69.89
CA LYS A 484 -29.24 32.93 69.80
C LYS A 484 -28.89 32.61 68.35
N LEU A 485 -27.65 32.17 68.11
CA LEU A 485 -27.18 31.68 66.81
C LEU A 485 -26.96 30.18 66.90
N ASN A 486 -27.62 29.42 66.03
CA ASN A 486 -27.51 27.96 66.03
C ASN A 486 -26.20 27.51 65.35
N GLU A 487 -25.76 26.30 65.68
CA GLU A 487 -24.72 25.59 64.91
C GLU A 487 -25.09 25.56 63.42
N GLY A 488 -24.08 25.70 62.55
CA GLY A 488 -24.28 25.79 61.10
C GLY A 488 -24.69 27.18 60.59
N THR A 489 -24.89 28.18 61.46
CA THR A 489 -25.16 29.56 61.02
C THR A 489 -24.00 30.06 60.15
N VAL A 490 -24.31 30.55 58.94
CA VAL A 490 -23.31 31.05 57.99
C VAL A 490 -22.93 32.49 58.34
N ILE A 491 -21.63 32.74 58.45
CA ILE A 491 -21.04 34.07 58.57
C ILE A 491 -20.15 34.34 57.35
N THR A 492 -20.15 35.57 56.87
CA THR A 492 -19.41 35.95 55.66
C THR A 492 -18.34 36.98 56.01
N SER A 493 -17.08 36.69 55.70
CA SER A 493 -15.97 37.61 55.91
C SER A 493 -16.07 38.83 54.99
N SER A 494 -15.32 39.89 55.29
CA SER A 494 -15.26 41.10 54.48
C SER A 494 -14.77 40.88 53.03
N ASN A 495 -14.08 39.77 52.75
CA ASN A 495 -13.69 39.34 51.40
C ASN A 495 -14.69 38.35 50.75
N GLY A 496 -15.88 38.17 51.33
CA GLY A 496 -16.97 37.37 50.74
C GLY A 496 -16.86 35.85 50.96
N LEU A 497 -15.92 35.39 51.79
CA LEU A 497 -15.75 33.96 52.10
C LEU A 497 -16.68 33.53 53.23
N LYS A 498 -17.23 32.32 53.12
CA LYS A 498 -18.26 31.81 54.02
C LYS A 498 -17.69 30.80 55.02
N PHE A 499 -18.13 30.94 56.26
CA PHE A 499 -17.80 30.06 57.38
C PHE A 499 -19.07 29.69 58.13
N THR A 500 -19.08 28.53 58.77
CA THR A 500 -20.21 28.07 59.61
C THR A 500 -19.80 27.98 61.06
N LEU A 501 -20.70 28.32 61.98
CA LEU A 501 -20.51 28.12 63.41
C LEU A 501 -20.46 26.62 63.74
N ASP A 502 -19.45 26.20 64.50
CA ASP A 502 -19.29 24.81 64.92
C ASP A 502 -20.20 24.46 66.11
N LYS A 503 -20.76 25.46 66.81
CA LYS A 503 -21.65 25.28 67.97
C LYS A 503 -22.71 26.39 68.05
N THR A 504 -23.83 26.07 68.69
CA THR A 504 -24.86 27.05 69.06
C THR A 504 -24.36 27.96 70.18
N ILE A 505 -24.54 29.27 70.04
CA ILE A 505 -24.18 30.27 71.05
C ILE A 505 -25.34 31.21 71.37
N SER A 506 -25.35 31.75 72.59
CA SER A 506 -26.27 32.80 73.02
C SER A 506 -25.46 34.03 73.40
N ILE A 507 -25.74 35.16 72.74
CA ILE A 507 -25.09 36.44 72.97
C ILE A 507 -26.07 37.33 73.74
N ALA A 508 -25.62 37.89 74.87
CA ALA A 508 -26.41 38.85 75.63
C ALA A 508 -26.75 40.11 74.81
N SER A 509 -27.74 40.88 75.26
CA SER A 509 -28.04 42.19 74.69
C SER A 509 -26.94 43.22 74.98
N ALA A 510 -26.97 44.33 74.25
CA ALA A 510 -26.15 45.49 74.54
C ALA A 510 -26.51 46.07 75.91
N SER A 511 -25.51 46.55 76.65
CA SER A 511 -25.67 47.19 77.95
C SER A 511 -25.07 48.60 77.91
N GLY A 512 -25.70 49.55 78.62
CA GLY A 512 -25.25 50.94 78.65
C GLY A 512 -26.41 51.91 78.70
N ASP A 513 -26.09 53.19 78.78
CA ASP A 513 -27.06 54.28 78.82
C ASP A 513 -26.71 55.36 77.78
N VAL A 514 -27.64 56.29 77.54
CA VAL A 514 -27.52 57.33 76.49
C VAL A 514 -26.35 58.31 76.72
N PHE A 515 -25.75 58.33 77.91
CA PHE A 515 -24.65 59.23 78.28
C PHE A 515 -23.28 58.55 78.24
N SER A 516 -23.21 57.21 78.38
CA SER A 516 -21.95 56.44 78.41
C SER A 516 -21.67 55.61 77.15
N GLY A 517 -22.67 55.46 76.26
CA GLY A 517 -22.58 54.66 75.04
C GLY A 517 -22.97 53.19 75.25
N THR A 518 -23.29 52.49 74.16
CA THR A 518 -23.68 51.08 74.22
C THR A 518 -22.45 50.18 74.18
N LYS A 519 -22.34 49.26 75.13
CA LYS A 519 -21.38 48.15 75.11
C LYS A 519 -22.06 46.90 74.55
N PRO A 520 -21.64 46.38 73.39
CA PRO A 520 -22.22 45.18 72.81
C PRO A 520 -22.07 43.96 73.72
N GLY A 521 -23.07 43.08 73.72
CA GLY A 521 -22.91 41.73 74.23
C GLY A 521 -21.92 40.96 73.37
N THR A 522 -21.10 40.10 73.96
CA THR A 522 -20.07 39.34 73.23
C THR A 522 -20.07 37.86 73.58
N ALA A 523 -19.75 37.02 72.60
CA ALA A 523 -19.50 35.60 72.79
C ALA A 523 -18.51 35.09 71.75
N ASN A 524 -17.61 34.18 72.16
CA ASN A 524 -16.64 33.56 71.27
C ASN A 524 -17.20 32.23 70.73
N VAL A 525 -16.95 31.96 69.46
CA VAL A 525 -17.36 30.71 68.81
C VAL A 525 -16.34 30.25 67.78
N GLU A 526 -16.14 28.94 67.71
CA GLU A 526 -15.32 28.30 66.68
C GLU A 526 -16.10 28.24 65.36
N VAL A 527 -15.39 28.48 64.26
CA VAL A 527 -15.96 28.46 62.92
C VAL A 527 -15.07 27.66 61.97
N THR A 528 -15.73 26.96 61.06
CA THR A 528 -15.09 26.19 59.98
C THR A 528 -15.47 26.79 58.63
N ALA A 529 -14.51 26.89 57.71
CA ALA A 529 -14.74 27.34 56.35
C ALA A 529 -15.72 26.42 55.61
N GLU A 530 -16.61 26.98 54.79
CA GLU A 530 -17.57 26.18 54.01
C GLU A 530 -16.88 25.34 52.91
N LYS A 531 -15.75 25.84 52.38
CA LYS A 531 -14.95 25.14 51.36
C LYS A 531 -13.49 25.00 51.80
N ILE A 532 -12.80 24.02 51.21
CA ILE A 532 -11.34 23.86 51.31
C ILE A 532 -10.64 24.97 50.53
N GLY A 533 -9.47 25.40 50.97
CA GLY A 533 -8.75 26.50 50.33
C GLY A 533 -7.79 27.25 51.25
N THR A 534 -6.65 27.66 50.72
CA THR A 534 -5.72 28.54 51.44
C THR A 534 -6.27 29.97 51.55
N GLU A 535 -7.16 30.35 50.64
CA GLU A 535 -7.88 31.63 50.65
C GLU A 535 -8.76 31.81 51.90
N TYR A 536 -9.15 30.70 52.56
CA TYR A 536 -9.92 30.72 53.81
C TYR A 536 -9.03 30.90 55.06
N ASN A 537 -7.70 30.94 54.91
CA ASN A 537 -6.78 31.32 55.98
C ASN A 537 -6.74 32.86 56.12
N LEU A 538 -7.64 33.38 56.95
CA LEU A 538 -7.82 34.82 57.13
C LEU A 538 -6.84 35.40 58.17
N PRO A 539 -6.31 36.63 57.97
CA PRO A 539 -5.52 37.31 59.00
C PRO A 539 -6.37 37.67 60.22
N SER A 540 -5.74 37.99 61.34
CA SER A 540 -6.43 38.57 62.50
C SER A 540 -7.16 39.86 62.14
N ASP A 541 -8.15 40.23 62.93
CA ASP A 541 -8.99 41.43 62.78
C ASP A 541 -9.84 41.49 61.50
N THR A 542 -10.05 40.35 60.84
CA THR A 542 -11.03 40.21 59.76
C THR A 542 -12.45 40.33 60.34
N LYS A 543 -13.28 41.12 59.68
CA LYS A 543 -14.68 41.36 60.07
C LYS A 543 -15.61 40.43 59.30
N PHE A 544 -16.69 40.01 59.95
CA PHE A 544 -17.69 39.11 59.41
C PHE A 544 -19.10 39.67 59.59
N THR A 545 -19.94 39.46 58.59
CA THR A 545 -21.37 39.75 58.63
C THR A 545 -22.15 38.47 58.94
N ILE A 546 -23.23 38.62 59.72
CA ILE A 546 -24.09 37.51 60.15
C ILE A 546 -25.51 37.80 59.67
N GLY A 547 -25.91 37.15 58.57
CA GLY A 547 -27.18 37.45 57.90
C GLY A 547 -27.29 38.92 57.46
N SER A 548 -28.52 39.45 57.50
CA SER A 548 -28.81 40.84 57.09
C SER A 548 -28.92 41.83 58.26
N ASN A 549 -28.71 41.38 59.50
CA ASN A 549 -28.90 42.21 60.68
C ASN A 549 -27.69 43.12 60.91
N LYS A 550 -27.86 44.44 60.75
CA LYS A 550 -26.81 45.45 60.93
C LYS A 550 -26.41 45.66 62.41
N ALA A 551 -27.20 45.18 63.36
CA ALA A 551 -26.89 45.24 64.79
C ALA A 551 -25.95 44.12 65.26
N ILE A 552 -25.65 43.14 64.39
CA ILE A 552 -24.80 42.00 64.71
C ILE A 552 -23.59 41.99 63.76
N GLY A 553 -22.41 41.77 64.31
CA GLY A 553 -21.19 41.54 63.54
C GLY A 553 -20.27 40.58 64.26
N ALA A 554 -19.28 40.05 63.57
CA ALA A 554 -18.23 39.27 64.21
C ALA A 554 -16.85 39.70 63.73
N LYS A 555 -15.84 39.42 64.54
CA LYS A 555 -14.44 39.69 64.22
C LYS A 555 -13.59 38.55 64.77
N ASN A 556 -12.56 38.11 64.05
CA ASN A 556 -11.57 37.20 64.61
C ASN A 556 -10.45 38.00 65.29
N ASP A 557 -10.06 37.60 66.50
CA ASP A 557 -8.92 38.22 67.18
C ASP A 557 -7.59 37.54 66.79
N ASN A 558 -7.63 36.26 66.39
CA ASN A 558 -6.49 35.51 65.90
C ASN A 558 -6.69 35.08 64.44
N ALA A 559 -5.61 34.94 63.67
CA ALA A 559 -5.66 34.47 62.30
C ALA A 559 -6.25 33.04 62.20
N PHE A 560 -6.98 32.78 61.11
CA PHE A 560 -7.46 31.44 60.77
C PHE A 560 -6.38 30.67 60.04
N SER A 561 -6.36 29.36 60.23
CA SER A 561 -5.35 28.49 59.64
C SER A 561 -5.90 27.11 59.34
N GLY A 562 -5.09 26.26 58.71
CA GLY A 562 -5.44 24.88 58.38
C GLY A 562 -6.19 24.72 57.06
N GLY A 563 -6.52 25.81 56.35
CA GLY A 563 -7.07 25.76 55.00
C GLY A 563 -6.02 25.35 53.98
N THR A 564 -6.25 24.27 53.25
CA THR A 564 -5.38 23.80 52.16
C THR A 564 -6.21 23.36 50.95
N LYS A 565 -5.63 23.43 49.75
CA LYS A 565 -6.26 22.93 48.53
C LYS A 565 -5.18 22.47 47.54
N LYS A 566 -5.31 21.24 47.08
CA LYS A 566 -4.44 20.59 46.09
C LYS A 566 -5.32 19.93 45.03
N ASN A 567 -4.94 20.08 43.77
CA ASN A 567 -5.56 19.32 42.68
C ASN A 567 -4.82 17.98 42.53
N VAL A 568 -5.55 16.88 42.55
CA VAL A 568 -5.00 15.52 42.39
C VAL A 568 -5.76 14.76 41.31
N ASN A 569 -5.07 13.81 40.68
CA ASN A 569 -5.69 12.94 39.69
C ASN A 569 -6.49 11.84 40.39
N VAL A 570 -7.71 11.62 39.94
CA VAL A 570 -8.61 10.59 40.46
C VAL A 570 -9.23 9.80 39.32
N VAL A 571 -9.42 8.50 39.55
CA VAL A 571 -10.00 7.61 38.54
C VAL A 571 -11.44 8.02 38.23
N SER A 572 -11.73 8.30 36.95
CA SER A 572 -13.08 8.61 36.47
C SER A 572 -13.72 7.45 35.72
N LYS A 573 -15.04 7.52 35.49
CA LYS A 573 -15.76 6.56 34.63
C LYS A 573 -15.24 6.55 33.20
N ASP A 574 -14.86 7.73 32.69
CA ASP A 574 -14.32 7.88 31.35
C ASP A 574 -12.95 7.20 31.24
N ASP A 575 -12.12 7.26 32.29
CA ASP A 575 -10.85 6.53 32.34
C ASP A 575 -11.11 5.01 32.29
N MET A 576 -12.05 4.50 33.10
CA MET A 576 -12.41 3.07 33.05
C MET A 576 -12.94 2.65 31.67
N ALA A 577 -13.74 3.49 30.99
CA ALA A 577 -14.23 3.22 29.65
C ALA A 577 -13.09 3.22 28.61
N LYS A 578 -12.14 4.16 28.72
CA LYS A 578 -10.93 4.18 27.87
C LYS A 578 -10.10 2.92 28.06
N ALA A 579 -9.92 2.44 29.29
CA ALA A 579 -9.20 1.20 29.56
C ALA A 579 -9.88 -0.01 28.90
N ARG A 580 -11.22 -0.11 28.97
CA ARG A 580 -11.98 -1.16 28.26
C ARG A 580 -11.83 -1.10 26.76
N ALA A 581 -11.80 0.11 26.17
CA ALA A 581 -11.62 0.28 24.73
C ALA A 581 -10.18 0.04 24.27
N ALA A 582 -9.20 0.23 25.16
CA ALA A 582 -7.79 0.04 24.86
C ALA A 582 -7.35 -1.43 24.93
N LEU A 583 -7.96 -2.24 25.80
CA LEU A 583 -7.53 -3.63 26.01
C LEU A 583 -7.67 -4.51 24.76
N PRO A 584 -8.80 -4.53 24.02
CA PRO A 584 -8.92 -5.33 22.80
C PRO A 584 -7.86 -4.96 21.76
N LYS A 585 -7.56 -3.66 21.59
CA LYS A 585 -6.52 -3.20 20.67
C LYS A 585 -5.13 -3.73 21.03
N ALA A 586 -4.84 -3.85 22.32
CA ALA A 586 -3.56 -4.37 22.80
C ALA A 586 -3.43 -5.90 22.70
N LEU A 587 -4.55 -6.61 22.53
CA LEU A 587 -4.59 -8.08 22.43
C LEU A 587 -4.89 -8.60 21.02
N GLU A 588 -5.15 -7.70 20.07
CA GLU A 588 -5.55 -8.04 18.70
C GLU A 588 -4.49 -8.91 17.99
N ASP A 589 -3.21 -8.55 18.09
CA ASP A 589 -2.14 -9.29 17.41
C ASP A 589 -1.96 -10.70 17.99
N LYS A 590 -2.14 -10.86 19.31
CA LYS A 590 -2.15 -12.18 19.95
C LYS A 590 -3.32 -13.04 19.47
N ALA A 591 -4.50 -12.44 19.31
CA ALA A 591 -5.65 -13.15 18.77
C ALA A 591 -5.43 -13.58 17.31
N LYS A 592 -4.81 -12.72 16.48
CA LYS A 592 -4.40 -13.05 15.10
C LYS A 592 -3.36 -14.16 15.03
N GLU A 593 -2.43 -14.24 15.98
CA GLU A 593 -1.50 -15.37 16.05
C GLU A 593 -2.20 -16.66 16.49
N ALA A 594 -3.06 -16.59 17.51
CA ALA A 594 -3.75 -17.73 18.06
C ALA A 594 -4.74 -18.38 17.07
N ILE A 595 -5.32 -17.60 16.16
CA ILE A 595 -6.30 -18.11 15.20
C ILE A 595 -5.69 -19.08 14.17
N ALA A 596 -4.42 -18.88 13.79
CA ALA A 596 -3.74 -19.72 12.81
C ALA A 596 -3.65 -21.20 13.23
N GLY A 597 -3.70 -21.47 14.54
CA GLY A 597 -3.66 -22.82 15.11
C GLY A 597 -5.02 -23.49 15.32
N LYS A 598 -6.14 -22.78 15.14
CA LYS A 598 -7.50 -23.26 15.50
C LYS A 598 -8.45 -23.47 14.32
N ILE A 599 -7.97 -23.36 13.08
CA ILE A 599 -8.80 -23.54 11.88
C ILE A 599 -9.12 -25.04 11.69
N GLU A 600 -10.40 -25.39 11.69
CA GLU A 600 -10.87 -26.75 11.36
C GLU A 600 -10.58 -27.12 9.91
N LYS A 601 -10.28 -28.39 9.64
CA LYS A 601 -9.98 -28.88 8.29
C LYS A 601 -11.22 -28.72 7.39
N GLY A 602 -11.07 -27.99 6.29
CA GLY A 602 -12.15 -27.77 5.31
C GLY A 602 -12.82 -26.41 5.43
N LYS A 603 -12.56 -25.68 6.53
CA LYS A 603 -13.04 -24.31 6.73
C LYS A 603 -11.94 -23.27 6.50
N THR A 604 -12.37 -22.06 6.23
CA THR A 604 -11.54 -20.85 6.23
C THR A 604 -12.14 -19.83 7.17
N ILE A 605 -11.29 -19.05 7.82
CA ILE A 605 -11.70 -17.95 8.70
C ILE A 605 -11.46 -16.63 7.98
N LEU A 606 -12.42 -15.70 8.07
CA LEU A 606 -12.20 -14.33 7.63
C LEU A 606 -11.08 -13.70 8.47
N PRO A 607 -10.14 -12.97 7.85
CA PRO A 607 -8.96 -12.46 8.54
C PRO A 607 -9.27 -11.37 9.59
N GLN A 608 -10.49 -10.84 9.62
CA GLN A 608 -10.95 -9.82 10.54
C GLN A 608 -12.00 -10.39 11.50
N PHE A 609 -11.91 -10.03 12.79
CA PHE A 609 -12.96 -10.34 13.76
C PHE A 609 -14.16 -9.41 13.57
N VAL A 610 -15.34 -9.87 13.99
CA VAL A 610 -16.61 -9.15 13.82
C VAL A 610 -16.98 -8.30 15.04
N ASP A 611 -16.69 -8.80 16.24
CA ASP A 611 -16.87 -8.09 17.50
C ASP A 611 -15.94 -8.67 18.58
N THR A 612 -15.94 -8.01 19.73
CA THR A 612 -15.16 -8.41 20.89
C THR A 612 -16.01 -8.35 22.15
N ASP A 613 -15.93 -9.38 22.97
CA ASP A 613 -16.57 -9.43 24.27
C ASP A 613 -15.53 -9.41 25.39
N LEU A 614 -15.76 -8.61 26.43
CA LEU A 614 -14.91 -8.60 27.63
C LEU A 614 -15.55 -9.44 28.73
N SER A 615 -14.73 -10.26 29.38
CA SER A 615 -15.08 -11.04 30.56
C SER A 615 -14.00 -10.94 31.64
N ASP A 616 -14.33 -11.32 32.88
CA ASP A 616 -13.40 -11.33 34.02
C ASP A 616 -12.70 -9.99 34.32
N GLU A 617 -13.39 -8.86 34.08
CA GLU A 617 -12.84 -7.52 34.30
C GLU A 617 -12.45 -7.27 35.77
N LYS A 618 -11.18 -6.87 35.98
CA LYS A 618 -10.63 -6.46 37.28
C LYS A 618 -9.79 -5.21 37.14
N PHE A 619 -10.28 -4.12 37.73
CA PHE A 619 -9.51 -2.88 37.90
C PHE A 619 -8.68 -2.91 39.18
N ASP A 620 -7.45 -2.39 39.12
CA ASP A 620 -6.58 -2.22 40.28
C ASP A 620 -7.00 -1.06 41.21
N LYS A 621 -7.80 -0.13 40.70
CA LYS A 621 -8.36 1.04 41.40
C LYS A 621 -9.85 1.20 41.12
N LYS A 622 -10.56 1.80 42.08
CA LYS A 622 -11.99 2.11 41.98
C LYS A 622 -12.20 3.55 41.54
N GLU A 623 -13.42 3.87 41.08
CA GLU A 623 -13.81 5.22 40.73
C GLU A 623 -13.64 6.14 41.96
N GLY A 624 -12.98 7.28 41.76
CA GLY A 624 -12.69 8.26 42.80
C GLY A 624 -11.41 8.02 43.60
N ASP A 625 -10.71 6.89 43.41
CA ASP A 625 -9.40 6.65 44.02
C ASP A 625 -8.36 7.62 43.44
N GLU A 626 -7.49 8.17 44.29
CA GLU A 626 -6.35 9.02 43.87
C GLU A 626 -5.27 8.14 43.23
N SER A 627 -5.00 8.37 41.94
CA SER A 627 -3.96 7.68 41.20
C SER A 627 -3.64 8.42 39.90
N ASN A 628 -2.40 8.29 39.44
CA ASN A 628 -2.01 8.76 38.11
C ASN A 628 -2.20 7.70 37.02
N LYS A 629 -2.39 6.43 37.40
CA LYS A 629 -2.54 5.29 36.49
C LYS A 629 -3.70 4.38 36.89
N LEU A 630 -4.30 3.75 35.90
CA LEU A 630 -5.37 2.76 36.06
C LEU A 630 -5.04 1.53 35.23
N THR A 631 -5.08 0.36 35.85
CA THR A 631 -4.82 -0.93 35.20
C THR A 631 -6.09 -1.76 35.14
N LEU A 632 -6.46 -2.21 33.94
CA LEU A 632 -7.52 -3.19 33.70
C LEU A 632 -6.89 -4.53 33.36
N ASN A 633 -7.25 -5.58 34.08
CA ASN A 633 -6.99 -6.98 33.72
C ASN A 633 -8.32 -7.61 33.30
N ALA A 634 -8.40 -8.21 32.11
CA ALA A 634 -9.59 -8.90 31.64
C ALA A 634 -9.24 -9.94 30.58
N THR A 635 -10.22 -10.78 30.25
CA THR A 635 -10.17 -11.66 29.08
C THR A 635 -10.99 -11.04 27.96
N VAL A 636 -10.43 -11.00 26.75
CA VAL A 636 -11.12 -10.51 25.55
C VAL A 636 -11.37 -11.70 24.63
N ALA A 637 -12.63 -11.96 24.30
CA ALA A 637 -13.02 -12.89 23.26
C ALA A 637 -13.12 -12.16 21.93
N PHE A 638 -12.26 -12.52 20.97
CA PHE A 638 -12.31 -12.02 19.60
C PHE A 638 -13.12 -13.00 18.76
N ASN A 639 -14.27 -12.55 18.26
CA ASN A 639 -15.19 -13.41 17.54
C ASN A 639 -14.89 -13.34 16.05
N TYR A 640 -14.48 -14.46 15.45
CA TYR A 640 -14.19 -14.56 14.02
C TYR A 640 -15.28 -15.33 13.28
N ILE A 641 -15.37 -15.11 11.97
CA ILE A 641 -16.30 -15.81 11.08
C ILE A 641 -15.58 -16.91 10.33
N ALA A 642 -15.99 -18.15 10.53
CA ALA A 642 -15.52 -19.32 9.80
C ALA A 642 -16.58 -19.83 8.83
N TYR A 643 -16.19 -20.19 7.60
CA TYR A 643 -17.07 -20.71 6.57
C TYR A 643 -16.46 -21.93 5.86
N GLU A 644 -17.29 -22.75 5.22
CA GLU A 644 -16.84 -23.93 4.49
C GLU A 644 -16.21 -23.57 3.15
N ASN A 645 -15.06 -24.17 2.83
CA ASN A 645 -14.36 -23.91 1.57
C ASN A 645 -15.18 -24.35 0.34
N SER A 646 -16.00 -25.40 0.48
CA SER A 646 -16.90 -25.89 -0.58
C SER A 646 -17.89 -24.83 -1.04
N ASP A 647 -18.41 -24.05 -0.10
CA ASP A 647 -19.49 -23.11 -0.34
C ASP A 647 -18.93 -21.88 -1.04
N MET A 648 -17.75 -21.42 -0.60
CA MET A 648 -17.01 -20.37 -1.29
C MET A 648 -16.61 -20.78 -2.72
N ILE A 649 -16.11 -22.00 -2.93
CA ILE A 649 -15.81 -22.50 -4.28
C ILE A 649 -17.06 -22.47 -5.16
N SER A 650 -18.21 -22.90 -4.64
CA SER A 650 -19.47 -22.92 -5.40
C SER A 650 -19.96 -21.51 -5.75
N LEU A 651 -19.80 -20.55 -4.83
CA LEU A 651 -20.09 -19.14 -5.10
C LEU A 651 -19.18 -18.58 -6.21
N VAL A 652 -17.88 -18.87 -6.14
CA VAL A 652 -16.92 -18.42 -7.15
C VAL A 652 -17.23 -19.01 -8.54
N GLU A 653 -17.58 -20.29 -8.62
CA GLU A 653 -17.98 -20.92 -9.89
C GLU A 653 -19.22 -20.26 -10.51
N MET A 654 -20.18 -19.83 -9.68
CA MET A 654 -21.35 -19.06 -10.11
C MET A 654 -20.97 -17.65 -10.58
N LEU A 655 -20.13 -16.95 -9.82
CA LEU A 655 -19.76 -15.56 -10.11
C LEU A 655 -18.91 -15.40 -11.38
N PHE A 656 -18.06 -16.37 -11.69
CA PHE A 656 -17.11 -16.30 -12.81
C PHE A 656 -17.56 -17.03 -14.09
N ASP A 657 -18.78 -17.60 -14.10
CA ASP A 657 -19.30 -18.42 -15.19
C ASP A 657 -18.31 -19.50 -15.65
N SER A 658 -18.23 -20.59 -14.87
CA SER A 658 -17.26 -21.68 -15.10
C SER A 658 -17.29 -22.31 -16.50
N ALA A 659 -18.33 -22.08 -17.31
CA ALA A 659 -18.40 -22.53 -18.70
C ALA A 659 -17.41 -21.79 -19.63
N GLU A 660 -17.02 -20.56 -19.26
CA GLU A 660 -16.13 -19.72 -20.06
C GLU A 660 -14.67 -19.85 -19.62
N VAL A 661 -14.42 -20.23 -18.36
CA VAL A 661 -13.11 -20.09 -17.73
C VAL A 661 -12.77 -21.30 -16.85
N ASN A 662 -11.59 -21.91 -17.07
CA ASN A 662 -11.10 -23.02 -16.25
C ASN A 662 -10.39 -22.48 -15.00
N ILE A 663 -11.12 -22.44 -13.89
CA ILE A 663 -10.69 -21.86 -12.60
C ILE A 663 -9.89 -22.90 -11.80
N LEU A 664 -8.69 -22.51 -11.32
CA LEU A 664 -7.95 -23.31 -10.35
C LEU A 664 -8.55 -23.18 -8.94
N LYS A 665 -9.39 -24.14 -8.55
CA LYS A 665 -10.08 -24.18 -7.23
C LYS A 665 -9.14 -24.05 -6.03
N SER A 666 -7.92 -24.59 -6.13
CA SER A 666 -6.91 -24.54 -5.06
C SER A 666 -6.21 -23.19 -4.93
N ALA A 667 -6.51 -22.22 -5.82
CA ALA A 667 -5.85 -20.93 -5.90
C ALA A 667 -6.83 -19.73 -5.75
N ILE A 668 -8.02 -19.97 -5.20
CA ILE A 668 -8.96 -18.89 -4.85
C ILE A 668 -8.40 -18.12 -3.65
N LYS A 669 -8.27 -16.81 -3.80
CA LYS A 669 -7.89 -15.90 -2.71
C LYS A 669 -8.98 -14.86 -2.53
N THR A 670 -9.34 -14.57 -1.28
CA THR A 670 -10.35 -13.57 -0.93
C THR A 670 -9.71 -12.49 -0.06
N ASP A 671 -9.82 -11.24 -0.50
CA ASP A 671 -9.42 -10.07 0.26
C ASP A 671 -10.67 -9.34 0.75
N VAL A 672 -10.77 -9.11 2.06
CA VAL A 672 -11.90 -8.39 2.66
C VAL A 672 -11.64 -6.89 2.56
N LYS A 673 -12.43 -6.18 1.74
CA LYS A 673 -12.35 -4.71 1.63
C LYS A 673 -13.09 -4.01 2.75
N LYS A 674 -14.27 -4.53 3.08
CA LYS A 674 -15.15 -3.98 4.09
C LYS A 674 -15.95 -5.10 4.74
N LEU A 675 -16.18 -4.96 6.03
CA LEU A 675 -16.99 -5.89 6.80
C LEU A 675 -18.00 -5.10 7.63
N THR A 676 -19.27 -5.51 7.59
CA THR A 676 -20.36 -4.91 8.36
C THR A 676 -21.15 -6.01 9.05
N VAL A 677 -21.33 -5.89 10.36
CA VAL A 677 -22.12 -6.83 11.15
C VAL A 677 -23.53 -6.28 11.30
N GLU A 678 -24.51 -7.07 10.89
CA GLU A 678 -25.93 -6.74 11.03
C GLU A 678 -26.47 -7.13 12.42
N LYS A 679 -27.64 -6.60 12.77
CA LYS A 679 -28.27 -6.83 14.09
C LYS A 679 -28.62 -8.29 14.34
N ASN A 680 -28.82 -9.08 13.29
CA ASN A 680 -29.08 -10.52 13.36
C ASN A 680 -27.79 -11.36 13.46
N ARG A 681 -26.61 -10.73 13.54
CA ARG A 681 -25.26 -11.33 13.50
C ARG A 681 -24.85 -11.87 12.12
N ASP A 682 -25.60 -11.56 11.06
CA ASP A 682 -25.09 -11.76 9.72
C ASP A 682 -23.95 -10.77 9.46
N THR A 683 -22.95 -11.22 8.72
CA THR A 683 -21.76 -10.44 8.41
C THR A 683 -21.70 -10.22 6.92
N VAL A 684 -21.98 -8.99 6.48
CA VAL A 684 -21.88 -8.59 5.08
C VAL A 684 -20.44 -8.16 4.81
N ALA A 685 -19.77 -8.88 3.92
CA ALA A 685 -18.39 -8.62 3.53
C ALA A 685 -18.29 -8.25 2.05
N GLU A 686 -17.64 -7.13 1.75
CA GLU A 686 -17.23 -6.78 0.40
C GLU A 686 -15.90 -7.49 0.12
N LEU A 687 -15.95 -8.53 -0.72
CA LEU A 687 -14.80 -9.36 -1.05
C LEU A 687 -14.24 -8.99 -2.42
N ALA A 688 -12.93 -8.80 -2.52
CA ALA A 688 -12.20 -8.97 -3.76
C ALA A 688 -11.83 -10.44 -3.91
N ILE A 689 -12.50 -11.13 -4.82
CA ILE A 689 -12.28 -12.54 -5.12
C ILE A 689 -11.29 -12.62 -6.28
N ASN A 690 -10.10 -13.12 -6.00
CA ASN A 690 -9.04 -13.33 -6.96
C ASN A 690 -8.98 -14.81 -7.34
N VAL A 691 -9.16 -15.11 -8.62
CA VAL A 691 -9.07 -16.46 -9.17
C VAL A 691 -7.96 -16.56 -10.20
N LYS A 692 -7.22 -17.66 -10.18
CA LYS A 692 -6.29 -17.99 -11.27
C LYS A 692 -7.00 -18.82 -12.32
N VAL A 693 -6.88 -18.41 -13.56
CA VAL A 693 -7.58 -19.01 -14.68
C VAL A 693 -6.60 -19.42 -15.77
N LEU A 694 -6.92 -20.53 -16.44
CA LEU A 694 -6.17 -20.96 -17.62
C LEU A 694 -6.71 -20.26 -18.87
N PRO A 695 -5.84 -19.67 -19.71
CA PRO A 695 -6.26 -19.07 -20.96
C PRO A 695 -6.89 -20.11 -21.89
N LYS A 696 -7.99 -19.74 -22.55
CA LYS A 696 -8.65 -20.59 -23.53
C LYS A 696 -7.85 -20.56 -24.84
N LEU A 697 -7.26 -21.70 -25.21
CA LEU A 697 -6.56 -21.87 -26.48
C LEU A 697 -7.45 -22.65 -27.45
N ASP A 698 -7.64 -22.15 -28.68
CA ASP A 698 -8.29 -22.92 -29.74
C ASP A 698 -7.31 -23.96 -30.28
N LEU A 699 -7.40 -25.17 -29.73
CA LEU A 699 -6.53 -26.28 -30.09
C LEU A 699 -6.70 -26.70 -31.56
N ASN A 700 -7.86 -26.47 -32.17
CA ASN A 700 -8.11 -26.85 -33.57
C ASN A 700 -7.40 -25.86 -34.51
N GLU A 701 -7.55 -24.57 -34.24
CA GLU A 701 -6.86 -23.52 -34.99
C GLU A 701 -5.34 -23.70 -34.90
N ILE A 702 -4.81 -23.88 -33.69
CA ILE A 702 -3.37 -24.09 -33.46
C ILE A 702 -2.86 -25.29 -34.27
N LYS A 703 -3.56 -26.44 -34.23
CA LYS A 703 -3.17 -27.64 -35.01
C LYS A 703 -3.10 -27.35 -36.51
N THR A 704 -4.07 -26.62 -37.05
CA THR A 704 -4.11 -26.29 -38.48
C THR A 704 -3.00 -25.34 -38.92
N GLN A 705 -2.55 -24.45 -38.05
CA GLN A 705 -1.46 -23.51 -38.33
C GLN A 705 -0.08 -24.20 -38.29
N ILE A 706 0.14 -25.11 -37.34
CA ILE A 706 1.45 -25.76 -37.16
C ILE A 706 1.65 -27.02 -38.01
N GLN A 707 0.61 -27.54 -38.66
CA GLN A 707 0.70 -28.77 -39.47
C GLN A 707 1.76 -28.65 -40.58
N GLY A 708 2.61 -29.66 -40.73
CA GLY A 708 3.63 -29.69 -41.78
C GLY A 708 4.71 -28.60 -41.69
N GLN A 709 4.66 -27.72 -40.68
CA GLN A 709 5.68 -26.70 -40.46
C GLN A 709 6.97 -27.34 -39.95
N ASP A 710 8.09 -26.66 -40.23
CA ASP A 710 9.38 -26.97 -39.60
C ASP A 710 9.28 -26.80 -38.08
N LEU A 711 9.99 -27.65 -37.32
CA LEU A 711 9.93 -27.66 -35.86
C LEU A 711 10.24 -26.27 -35.26
N GLN A 712 11.26 -25.57 -35.77
CA GLN A 712 11.63 -24.25 -35.25
C GLN A 712 10.55 -23.21 -35.54
N LYS A 713 9.94 -23.28 -36.74
CA LYS A 713 8.85 -22.36 -37.10
C LYS A 713 7.60 -22.60 -36.26
N ALA A 714 7.24 -23.87 -36.05
CA ALA A 714 6.11 -24.23 -35.21
C ALA A 714 6.34 -23.82 -33.75
N GLN A 715 7.55 -24.05 -33.20
CA GLN A 715 7.92 -23.61 -31.86
C GLN A 715 7.88 -22.08 -31.73
N ASN A 716 8.41 -21.35 -32.70
CA ASN A 716 8.36 -19.88 -32.69
C ASN A 716 6.92 -19.36 -32.73
N TYR A 717 6.05 -19.94 -33.57
CA TYR A 717 4.64 -19.58 -33.60
C TYR A 717 3.96 -19.84 -32.25
N LEU A 718 4.15 -21.04 -31.68
CA LEU A 718 3.53 -21.42 -30.41
C LEU A 718 4.05 -20.61 -29.22
N ASN A 719 5.34 -20.30 -29.17
CA ASN A 719 5.94 -19.45 -28.14
C ASN A 719 5.49 -17.98 -28.26
N ASN A 720 5.08 -17.55 -29.47
CA ASN A 720 4.53 -16.21 -29.69
C ASN A 720 3.01 -16.13 -29.42
N LEU A 721 2.35 -17.25 -29.09
CA LEU A 721 0.95 -17.21 -28.65
C LEU A 721 0.87 -16.55 -27.27
N GLN A 722 -0.15 -15.72 -27.08
CA GLN A 722 -0.35 -15.01 -25.83
C GLN A 722 -0.50 -16.01 -24.67
N ASN A 723 0.18 -15.72 -23.55
CA ASN A 723 0.17 -16.53 -22.33
C ASN A 723 0.81 -17.92 -22.47
N VAL A 724 1.60 -18.21 -23.51
CA VAL A 724 2.43 -19.42 -23.59
C VAL A 724 3.83 -19.13 -23.03
N GLU A 725 4.30 -19.97 -22.10
CA GLU A 725 5.61 -19.84 -21.45
C GLU A 725 6.63 -20.84 -22.00
N LYS A 726 6.18 -22.07 -22.29
CA LYS A 726 7.06 -23.13 -22.75
C LYS A 726 6.32 -24.08 -23.68
N VAL A 727 6.98 -24.48 -24.76
CA VAL A 727 6.49 -25.45 -25.72
C VAL A 727 7.47 -26.61 -25.82
N GLU A 728 7.00 -27.82 -25.57
CA GLU A 728 7.79 -29.05 -25.76
C GLU A 728 7.13 -29.94 -26.81
N THR A 729 7.92 -30.42 -27.77
CA THR A 729 7.43 -31.29 -28.84
C THR A 729 8.09 -32.65 -28.72
N LEU A 730 7.29 -33.69 -28.57
CA LEU A 730 7.70 -35.09 -28.52
C LEU A 730 7.23 -35.80 -29.79
N PHE A 731 8.14 -36.48 -30.47
CA PHE A 731 7.80 -37.25 -31.68
C PHE A 731 7.75 -38.74 -31.39
N ASN A 732 6.78 -39.42 -32.00
CA ASN A 732 6.68 -40.87 -31.96
C ASN A 732 6.59 -41.42 -33.40
N PRO A 733 7.59 -42.19 -33.88
CA PRO A 733 8.83 -42.58 -33.20
C PRO A 733 9.90 -41.46 -33.11
N SER A 734 10.74 -41.50 -32.07
CA SER A 734 11.85 -40.55 -31.88
C SER A 734 13.09 -41.02 -32.65
N ILE A 735 13.28 -40.52 -33.88
CA ILE A 735 14.39 -40.92 -34.75
C ILE A 735 15.32 -39.72 -35.01
N PRO A 736 16.63 -39.85 -34.73
CA PRO A 736 17.62 -38.83 -35.06
C PRO A 736 17.62 -38.51 -36.56
N PHE A 737 17.72 -37.22 -36.91
CA PHE A 737 17.91 -36.69 -38.28
C PHE A 737 16.70 -36.73 -39.24
N LEU A 738 15.52 -37.26 -38.85
CA LEU A 738 14.33 -37.37 -39.71
C LEU A 738 13.17 -36.42 -39.34
N ASN A 739 13.20 -35.79 -38.16
CA ASN A 739 12.06 -35.04 -37.61
C ASN A 739 12.22 -33.53 -37.81
N SER A 740 12.49 -33.09 -39.04
CA SER A 740 12.63 -31.65 -39.33
C SER A 740 11.31 -30.87 -39.22
N GLY A 741 10.15 -31.53 -39.23
CA GLY A 741 8.85 -30.85 -39.16
C GLY A 741 7.73 -31.67 -38.53
N LEU A 742 6.63 -30.98 -38.20
CA LEU A 742 5.42 -31.59 -37.65
C LEU A 742 4.65 -32.40 -38.72
N PRO A 743 3.88 -33.42 -38.31
CA PRO A 743 3.02 -34.17 -39.23
C PRO A 743 2.12 -33.26 -40.06
N LYS A 744 1.91 -33.60 -41.34
CA LYS A 744 0.99 -32.85 -42.22
C LYS A 744 -0.49 -33.09 -41.92
N ASN A 745 -0.82 -34.17 -41.21
CA ASN A 745 -2.18 -34.48 -40.79
C ASN A 745 -2.41 -33.95 -39.37
N PRO A 746 -3.35 -33.01 -39.14
CA PRO A 746 -3.68 -32.48 -37.82
C PRO A 746 -4.03 -33.55 -36.79
N ASN A 747 -4.63 -34.66 -37.22
CA ASN A 747 -5.02 -35.75 -36.33
C ASN A 747 -3.81 -36.51 -35.76
N ASN A 748 -2.63 -36.35 -36.37
CA ASN A 748 -1.39 -36.89 -35.85
C ASN A 748 -0.66 -35.91 -34.91
N ILE A 749 -1.26 -34.76 -34.60
CA ILE A 749 -0.77 -33.75 -33.66
C ILE A 749 -1.68 -33.74 -32.43
N GLU A 750 -1.15 -34.17 -31.30
CA GLU A 750 -1.80 -34.08 -29.98
C GLU A 750 -1.28 -32.85 -29.27
N ILE A 751 -2.18 -31.97 -28.80
CA ILE A 751 -1.80 -30.78 -28.02
C ILE A 751 -2.31 -30.97 -26.60
N ASN A 752 -1.42 -30.83 -25.62
CA ASN A 752 -1.75 -30.85 -24.20
C ASN A 752 -1.43 -29.48 -23.58
N VAL A 753 -2.36 -28.92 -22.81
CA VAL A 753 -2.18 -27.62 -22.14
C VAL A 753 -2.03 -27.87 -20.65
N GLN A 754 -0.93 -27.37 -20.08
CA GLN A 754 -0.61 -27.52 -18.66
C GLN A 754 -0.20 -26.18 -18.06
N ASN A 755 -0.32 -26.04 -16.75
CA ASN A 755 0.23 -24.92 -16.01
C ASN A 755 1.53 -25.32 -15.31
N ASN A 756 2.37 -24.33 -15.03
CA ASN A 756 3.55 -24.48 -14.20
C ASN A 756 3.19 -24.61 -12.71
#